data_AF-A0A8J2JZR8-F1
#
_entry.id   AF-A0A8J2JZR8-F1
#
_cell.length_a   1.000
_cell.length_b   1.000
_cell.length_c   1.000
_cell.angle_alpha   90.00
_cell.angle_beta   90.00
_cell.angle_gamma   90.00
#
_symmetry.space_group_name_H-M   'P 1'
#
loop_
_entity.id
_entity.type
_entity.pdbx_description
1 polymer ?
#
loop_
_entity_poly.entity_id
_entity_poly.type
_entity_poly.pdbx_seq_one_letter_code
_entity_poly.pdbx_strand_id
1 'polypeptide(L)'
;MFIDIFSVFPIIGNDINDYVQVQTEVKLNSVRTVRDENELEPMRLQIKAEEFKKTNTESARRSLEEQELLLKDSAIVHRHYWNVIRNANSSFELVKLSEDERAELKDIFKRRSLWGTVRSESFEKSGFSSEYDWRVMRQLLWQYLANDIYSDFLQVFQNDTKKIVLRDGFDWWNYKGGQILECPGAFNGRCEMLQRDDIMSPFDAIISAVDAFHKKSFTVGRNVSNILFILESPFASPRRTLYRPNDFLASYWRGAEIPAPYATWAYYDPKIRGREQKRNYAKGKTKMAAMFVSNCNAINDRLAYVEELQKYMSVDVYGSCGNGVLKCNRGNKLCFDDNLEKNYRFYLAFENSNCRDYITEKFFSNALEHDVIPIVMGGHPADYKARAPQNSYIHTEDFSSPEHLAKYLNSLANNDSLYNDYFRWKGTGKFIDTNFLCRVCAMMWYMEVDPPQIRKGAMRWQPVRDDTDRMCVPRHEWTHKYPSAGDKMSCQSNKCNDGPGYKDPLSAMQGPREKLLYIVCVQPDTKKPDYLVTVNVDPESKDYSKIIHRLKMLHLGDELHHSGWNICSSCHGCSTVNRDKLILPCLGSDRVYIVDVGTDPQAPVIHTVIEPQEIHKHGLATPHTIHCLPQGEIMISTMGDPQGEGKGSYIMLDALNDFKVKGKWSEDVSKYGYDFWYQPYHNIMVSSEWGAPKSFKKGFIPGEIAEHYGHSLNFWEWKERKLVQTIDLGPEGLTPLEVRFLHNPLAPEGYVGCALAGTVWRYYKTDDPEKPWAAEIVITIPPKDVEGWLLPKMPGVISDILISLDDRFLYVSSWIHGNIRQYDITDTRNPKLVGQIHLGGSLLEGGPVKVIYDPELKEQPKPVIVQGRKLTGSPQMIQLSLDGKRLYVTNSLFRPWDEQFYPELIKTGSVLCQVDVDTVNGGLVLNEDFLVDFGNEPDGPVLAHEIRYPGGDCTSDIWLAPQK
;
A
#
# COMPACT_ATOMS: atom_id res chain seq x y z
N MET A 1 46.13 -6.34 -19.60
CA MET A 1 47.02 -6.57 -18.44
C MET A 1 46.52 -5.65 -17.35
N PHE A 2 45.76 -6.06 -16.33
CA PHE A 2 45.95 -7.10 -15.29
C PHE A 2 47.06 -6.79 -14.26
N ILE A 3 46.71 -7.04 -12.99
CA ILE A 3 47.52 -7.36 -11.78
C ILE A 3 48.17 -6.16 -11.06
N ASP A 4 48.07 -5.94 -9.73
CA ASP A 4 47.24 -6.49 -8.61
C ASP A 4 47.17 -5.43 -7.45
N ILE A 5 46.20 -5.35 -6.51
CA ILE A 5 45.66 -6.25 -5.43
C ILE A 5 46.53 -6.34 -4.14
N PHE A 6 46.00 -5.81 -3.02
CA PHE A 6 46.19 -6.19 -1.58
C PHE A 6 47.63 -6.15 -0.95
N SER A 7 47.90 -5.96 0.36
CA SER A 7 47.11 -5.64 1.59
C SER A 7 48.05 -5.41 2.82
N VAL A 8 47.47 -5.26 4.03
CA VAL A 8 48.01 -5.59 5.40
C VAL A 8 48.31 -4.44 6.41
N PHE A 9 47.58 -4.47 7.54
CA PHE A 9 47.76 -3.79 8.84
C PHE A 9 48.89 -4.42 9.70
N PRO A 10 49.54 -3.74 10.66
CA PRO A 10 49.03 -3.61 12.05
C PRO A 10 49.41 -2.27 12.76
N ILE A 11 48.88 -1.91 13.95
CA ILE A 11 49.33 -2.32 15.31
C ILE A 11 48.26 -1.95 16.37
N ILE A 12 48.21 -2.72 17.49
CA ILE A 12 47.30 -2.58 18.64
C ILE A 12 48.05 -2.13 19.90
N GLY A 13 47.38 -1.39 20.80
CA GLY A 13 47.71 -1.22 22.23
C GLY A 13 47.85 0.24 22.69
N ASN A 14 47.49 0.64 23.91
CA ASN A 14 46.78 -0.04 25.01
C ASN A 14 46.21 1.01 26.00
N ASP A 15 45.64 0.57 27.14
CA ASP A 15 44.98 1.33 28.23
C ASP A 15 43.56 1.84 27.88
N ILE A 16 42.45 1.37 28.47
CA ILE A 16 42.12 0.77 29.79
C ILE A 16 42.17 1.75 30.96
N ASN A 17 41.14 2.60 31.08
CA ASN A 17 40.21 2.61 32.22
C ASN A 17 39.01 3.54 31.93
N ASP A 18 37.90 3.33 32.66
CA ASP A 18 36.63 4.10 32.68
C ASP A 18 35.49 3.66 31.75
N TYR A 19 34.92 2.47 32.03
CA TYR A 19 33.56 2.09 31.59
C TYR A 19 32.87 1.10 32.56
N VAL A 20 32.34 1.58 33.69
CA VAL A 20 31.36 0.83 34.50
C VAL A 20 30.31 1.75 35.13
N GLN A 21 29.21 1.97 34.42
CA GLN A 21 27.87 2.04 35.03
C GLN A 21 26.79 1.76 33.98
N VAL A 22 26.39 0.50 33.87
CA VAL A 22 25.18 0.07 33.15
C VAL A 22 24.39 -0.82 34.11
N GLN A 23 23.22 -0.36 34.56
CA GLN A 23 22.24 -1.25 35.18
C GLN A 23 21.42 -1.93 34.08
N THR A 24 21.05 -3.18 34.35
CA THR A 24 20.52 -4.13 33.37
C THR A 24 19.03 -4.39 33.59
N GLU A 25 18.26 -4.36 32.49
CA GLU A 25 17.14 -5.28 32.31
C GLU A 25 17.24 -5.88 30.90
N VAL A 26 17.31 -7.21 30.79
CA VAL A 26 17.38 -7.94 29.51
C VAL A 26 16.29 -8.99 29.48
N LYS A 27 15.44 -8.96 28.44
CA LYS A 27 14.46 -10.01 28.13
C LYS A 27 14.95 -10.86 26.94
N LEU A 28 14.67 -12.16 27.01
CA LEU A 28 15.18 -13.28 26.21
C LEU A 28 14.86 -13.31 24.70
N ASN A 29 14.74 -12.17 24.01
CA ASN A 29 14.20 -12.12 22.64
C ASN A 29 15.23 -12.15 21.48
N SER A 30 16.54 -12.10 21.75
CA SER A 30 17.57 -11.82 20.73
C SER A 30 18.28 -13.07 20.13
N VAL A 31 17.52 -14.13 19.80
CA VAL A 31 18.07 -15.26 19.03
C VAL A 31 17.87 -15.00 17.53
N ARG A 32 18.89 -14.40 16.89
CA ARG A 32 18.92 -14.16 15.43
C ARG A 32 18.78 -15.47 14.64
N THR A 33 18.11 -15.40 13.48
CA THR A 33 18.14 -16.45 12.45
C THR A 33 19.50 -16.48 11.75
N VAL A 34 20.35 -17.41 12.16
CA VAL A 34 21.65 -17.71 11.55
C VAL A 34 21.44 -18.30 10.14
N ARG A 35 22.16 -17.77 9.13
CA ARG A 35 22.01 -18.15 7.71
C ARG A 35 23.18 -18.98 7.17
N ASP A 36 24.33 -18.98 7.85
CA ASP A 36 25.53 -19.77 7.52
C ASP A 36 26.23 -20.29 8.78
N GLU A 37 26.94 -21.42 8.74
CA GLU A 37 27.70 -21.93 9.90
C GLU A 37 28.81 -20.94 10.32
N ASN A 38 29.32 -20.13 9.40
CA ASN A 38 30.32 -19.08 9.69
C ASN A 38 29.77 -17.93 10.57
N GLU A 39 28.45 -17.76 10.65
CA GLU A 39 27.80 -16.76 11.52
C GLU A 39 27.62 -17.26 12.97
N LEU A 40 27.84 -18.56 13.24
CA LEU A 40 27.67 -19.15 14.59
C LEU A 40 28.76 -18.69 15.58
N GLU A 41 30.00 -18.48 15.10
CA GLU A 41 31.15 -18.33 16.00
C GLU A 41 31.18 -17.00 16.79
N PRO A 42 30.78 -15.84 16.21
CA PRO A 42 30.55 -14.62 16.98
C PRO A 42 29.47 -14.79 18.07
N MET A 43 28.37 -15.49 17.77
CA MET A 43 27.28 -15.72 18.73
C MET A 43 27.71 -16.70 19.84
N ARG A 44 28.46 -17.76 19.53
CA ARG A 44 29.07 -18.65 20.52
C ARG A 44 30.02 -17.91 21.47
N LEU A 45 30.84 -17.00 20.95
CA LEU A 45 31.71 -16.14 21.76
C LEU A 45 30.89 -15.22 22.67
N GLN A 46 29.78 -14.67 22.16
CA GLN A 46 28.90 -13.79 22.91
C GLN A 46 28.18 -14.52 24.07
N ILE A 47 27.62 -15.71 23.81
CA ILE A 47 26.96 -16.52 24.86
C ILE A 47 27.99 -17.01 25.90
N LYS A 48 29.18 -17.46 25.48
CA LYS A 48 30.28 -17.80 26.40
C LYS A 48 30.76 -16.62 27.24
N ALA A 49 30.75 -15.40 26.70
CA ALA A 49 31.11 -14.19 27.42
C ALA A 49 30.03 -13.72 28.43
N GLU A 50 28.75 -14.03 28.18
CA GLU A 50 27.67 -13.76 29.12
C GLU A 50 27.64 -14.78 30.28
N GLU A 51 27.86 -16.07 30.02
CA GLU A 51 27.92 -17.08 31.09
C GLU A 51 29.23 -17.09 31.88
N PHE A 52 30.35 -16.55 31.37
CA PHE A 52 31.54 -16.36 32.23
C PHE A 52 31.27 -15.41 33.42
N LYS A 53 30.16 -14.66 33.38
CA LYS A 53 29.67 -13.79 34.47
C LYS A 53 28.68 -14.48 35.42
N LYS A 54 28.24 -15.72 35.15
CA LYS A 54 27.33 -16.50 35.99
C LYS A 54 27.98 -17.83 36.41
N THR A 55 27.77 -18.22 37.66
CA THR A 55 28.52 -19.31 38.32
C THR A 55 28.58 -20.62 37.52
N ASN A 56 29.82 -21.09 37.29
CA ASN A 56 30.23 -22.34 36.64
C ASN A 56 29.56 -23.57 37.28
N THR A 57 28.34 -23.88 36.84
CA THR A 57 27.48 -24.96 37.36
C THR A 57 27.10 -25.90 36.22
N GLU A 58 26.91 -27.18 36.54
CA GLU A 58 26.63 -28.23 35.55
C GLU A 58 25.29 -28.02 34.81
N SER A 59 24.34 -27.34 35.47
CA SER A 59 23.06 -26.91 34.88
C SER A 59 23.23 -25.84 33.80
N ALA A 60 24.17 -24.89 33.98
CA ALA A 60 24.46 -23.86 32.98
C ALA A 60 25.08 -24.49 31.72
N ARG A 61 26.06 -25.38 31.90
CA ARG A 61 26.65 -26.16 30.79
C ARG A 61 25.61 -26.89 29.94
N ARG A 62 24.65 -27.58 30.56
CA ARG A 62 23.55 -28.24 29.81
C ARG A 62 22.65 -27.24 29.06
N SER A 63 22.30 -26.12 29.68
CA SER A 63 21.52 -25.06 29.02
C SER A 63 22.27 -24.46 27.82
N LEU A 64 23.59 -24.30 27.93
CA LEU A 64 24.45 -23.81 26.85
C LEU A 64 24.52 -24.81 25.69
N GLU A 65 24.73 -26.09 25.99
CA GLU A 65 24.74 -27.18 24.99
C GLU A 65 23.39 -27.29 24.25
N GLU A 66 22.26 -27.15 24.95
CA GLU A 66 20.92 -27.15 24.34
C GLU A 66 20.67 -25.93 23.44
N GLN A 67 21.18 -24.74 23.83
CA GLN A 67 21.02 -23.51 23.04
C GLN A 67 21.93 -23.48 21.80
N GLU A 68 23.20 -23.91 21.91
CA GLU A 68 24.08 -24.05 20.74
C GLU A 68 23.50 -25.07 19.73
N LEU A 69 22.88 -26.15 20.23
CA LEU A 69 22.23 -27.15 19.38
C LEU A 69 21.00 -26.60 18.64
N LEU A 70 20.12 -25.87 19.34
CA LEU A 70 18.94 -25.22 18.75
C LEU A 70 19.30 -24.18 17.67
N LEU A 71 20.35 -23.38 17.92
CA LEU A 71 20.87 -22.41 16.93
C LEU A 71 21.37 -23.10 15.67
N LYS A 72 22.15 -24.19 15.83
CA LYS A 72 22.65 -24.97 14.70
C LYS A 72 21.52 -25.62 13.89
N ASP A 73 20.58 -26.25 14.58
CA ASP A 73 19.45 -26.95 13.98
C ASP A 73 18.54 -25.98 13.20
N SER A 74 18.30 -24.77 13.74
CA SER A 74 17.52 -23.70 13.07
C SER A 74 18.19 -23.21 11.78
N ALA A 75 19.51 -22.98 11.81
CA ALA A 75 20.28 -22.52 10.66
C ALA A 75 20.23 -23.52 9.48
N ILE A 76 20.27 -24.82 9.78
CA ILE A 76 20.16 -25.91 8.80
C ILE A 76 18.76 -25.89 8.15
N VAL A 77 17.69 -25.89 8.95
CA VAL A 77 16.30 -25.85 8.44
C VAL A 77 16.05 -24.62 7.56
N HIS A 78 16.51 -23.44 7.96
CA HIS A 78 16.34 -22.20 7.20
C HIS A 78 17.12 -22.21 5.87
N ARG A 79 18.32 -22.82 5.84
CA ARG A 79 19.12 -23.03 4.62
C ARG A 79 18.38 -23.88 3.59
N HIS A 80 17.76 -24.98 4.02
CA HIS A 80 16.98 -25.85 3.12
C HIS A 80 15.69 -25.18 2.64
N TYR A 81 14.98 -24.41 3.48
CA TYR A 81 13.82 -23.61 3.09
C TYR A 81 14.14 -22.67 1.91
N TRP A 82 15.24 -21.92 1.99
CA TRP A 82 15.64 -21.01 0.90
C TRP A 82 16.13 -21.73 -0.35
N ASN A 83 16.76 -22.90 -0.24
CA ASN A 83 17.12 -23.72 -1.40
C ASN A 83 15.87 -24.29 -2.11
N VAL A 84 14.76 -24.53 -1.40
CA VAL A 84 13.47 -24.88 -2.02
C VAL A 84 12.84 -23.67 -2.70
N ILE A 85 12.72 -22.53 -2.02
CA ILE A 85 12.10 -21.32 -2.60
C ILE A 85 12.86 -20.77 -3.81
N ARG A 86 14.20 -20.79 -3.77
CA ARG A 86 15.04 -20.29 -4.87
C ARG A 86 14.87 -21.10 -6.17
N ASN A 87 14.49 -22.37 -6.06
CA ASN A 87 14.18 -23.26 -7.18
C ASN A 87 12.68 -23.27 -7.56
N ALA A 88 11.77 -23.03 -6.60
CA ALA A 88 10.32 -22.98 -6.85
C ALA A 88 9.89 -21.82 -7.79
N ASN A 89 10.71 -20.78 -7.90
CA ASN A 89 10.51 -19.67 -8.84
C ASN A 89 10.79 -20.02 -10.32
N SER A 90 11.15 -21.27 -10.64
CA SER A 90 11.42 -21.74 -12.02
C SER A 90 10.80 -23.11 -12.28
N SER A 91 9.48 -23.18 -12.11
CA SER A 91 8.60 -24.36 -12.12
C SER A 91 8.54 -25.16 -10.82
N PHE A 92 7.31 -25.56 -10.46
CA PHE A 92 7.04 -26.53 -9.39
C PHE A 92 7.41 -27.96 -9.84
N GLU A 93 8.69 -28.20 -10.06
CA GLU A 93 9.25 -29.55 -9.94
C GLU A 93 9.74 -29.77 -8.50
N LEU A 94 9.56 -30.98 -8.00
CA LEU A 94 9.99 -31.36 -6.64
C LEU A 94 11.52 -31.28 -6.56
N VAL A 95 12.04 -30.30 -5.81
CA VAL A 95 13.47 -30.22 -5.45
C VAL A 95 13.81 -31.46 -4.63
N LYS A 96 14.41 -32.47 -5.28
CA LYS A 96 14.88 -33.67 -4.59
C LYS A 96 16.12 -33.32 -3.78
N LEU A 97 15.96 -33.27 -2.46
CA LEU A 97 17.07 -33.29 -1.51
C LEU A 97 17.94 -34.54 -1.75
N SER A 98 19.22 -34.48 -1.39
CA SER A 98 20.09 -35.66 -1.30
C SER A 98 19.72 -36.56 -0.11
N GLU A 99 20.27 -37.78 -0.05
CA GLU A 99 20.05 -38.67 1.11
C GLU A 99 20.70 -38.14 2.39
N ASP A 100 21.85 -37.47 2.27
CA ASP A 100 22.56 -36.87 3.41
C ASP A 100 21.76 -35.69 4.01
N GLU A 101 21.23 -34.78 3.18
CA GLU A 101 20.37 -33.68 3.64
C GLU A 101 19.06 -34.19 4.28
N ARG A 102 18.49 -35.28 3.76
CA ARG A 102 17.34 -35.97 4.38
C ARG A 102 17.71 -36.53 5.76
N ALA A 103 18.89 -37.13 5.90
CA ALA A 103 19.34 -37.71 7.16
C ALA A 103 19.60 -36.63 8.23
N GLU A 104 20.24 -35.52 7.84
CA GLU A 104 20.52 -34.38 8.72
C GLU A 104 19.22 -33.74 9.26
N LEU A 105 18.25 -33.46 8.38
CA LEU A 105 16.94 -32.96 8.81
C LEU A 105 16.18 -33.99 9.67
N LYS A 106 16.22 -35.28 9.35
CA LYS A 106 15.58 -36.34 10.17
C LYS A 106 16.14 -36.41 11.60
N ASP A 107 17.43 -36.17 11.80
CA ASP A 107 18.02 -36.17 13.15
C ASP A 107 17.61 -34.93 13.95
N ILE A 108 17.57 -33.76 13.30
CA ILE A 108 17.06 -32.51 13.89
C ILE A 108 15.61 -32.67 14.38
N PHE A 109 14.70 -33.14 13.52
CA PHE A 109 13.28 -33.22 13.87
C PHE A 109 12.92 -34.32 14.88
N LYS A 110 13.83 -35.27 15.16
CA LYS A 110 13.68 -36.28 16.24
C LYS A 110 13.97 -35.72 17.63
N ARG A 111 14.66 -34.59 17.74
CA ARG A 111 14.99 -33.95 19.03
C ARG A 111 13.76 -33.20 19.54
N ARG A 112 13.22 -33.63 20.70
CA ARG A 112 11.96 -33.10 21.29
C ARG A 112 11.95 -31.59 21.58
N SER A 113 13.12 -30.95 21.68
CA SER A 113 13.29 -29.53 22.04
C SER A 113 12.61 -28.56 21.07
N LEU A 114 12.65 -28.81 19.76
CA LEU A 114 12.02 -27.94 18.76
C LEU A 114 10.49 -27.83 18.96
N TRP A 115 9.81 -28.95 19.21
CA TRP A 115 8.35 -29.01 19.34
C TRP A 115 7.82 -28.41 20.64
N GLY A 116 8.63 -28.38 21.70
CA GLY A 116 8.31 -27.67 22.94
C GLY A 116 8.28 -26.15 22.74
N THR A 117 9.22 -25.62 21.96
CA THR A 117 9.36 -24.17 21.71
C THR A 117 8.35 -23.65 20.67
N VAL A 118 8.01 -24.45 19.66
CA VAL A 118 6.98 -24.13 18.64
C VAL A 118 5.58 -23.92 19.26
N ARG A 119 5.31 -24.45 20.46
CA ARG A 119 4.05 -24.21 21.20
C ARG A 119 4.06 -22.95 22.09
N SER A 120 5.10 -22.13 22.07
CA SER A 120 5.18 -20.89 22.84
C SER A 120 4.94 -19.65 21.97
N GLU A 121 4.41 -18.58 22.58
CA GLU A 121 4.13 -17.25 21.98
C GLU A 121 5.35 -16.56 21.33
N SER A 122 6.53 -17.18 21.39
CA SER A 122 7.74 -16.71 20.71
C SER A 122 7.70 -16.96 19.20
N PHE A 123 7.04 -18.03 18.72
CA PHE A 123 6.99 -18.34 17.29
C PHE A 123 6.02 -17.45 16.51
N GLU A 124 4.95 -16.94 17.14
CA GLU A 124 4.03 -15.97 16.52
C GLU A 124 4.69 -14.60 16.25
N LYS A 125 5.82 -14.30 16.90
CA LYS A 125 6.62 -13.08 16.69
C LYS A 125 7.60 -13.18 15.52
N SER A 126 7.68 -14.33 14.84
CA SER A 126 8.67 -14.60 13.78
C SER A 126 8.36 -13.98 12.39
N GLY A 127 7.42 -13.03 12.29
CA GLY A 127 7.32 -12.13 11.13
C GLY A 127 6.55 -12.65 9.91
N PHE A 128 5.89 -13.81 9.97
CA PHE A 128 4.98 -14.29 8.89
C PHE A 128 3.68 -13.46 8.83
N SER A 129 3.79 -12.20 8.41
CA SER A 129 2.79 -11.14 8.67
C SER A 129 1.69 -10.97 7.62
N SER A 130 1.50 -11.94 6.71
CA SER A 130 0.29 -11.99 5.88
C SER A 130 -0.57 -13.18 6.25
N GLU A 131 -1.88 -12.95 6.34
CA GLU A 131 -2.86 -14.01 6.59
C GLU A 131 -2.93 -15.02 5.44
N TYR A 132 -2.31 -14.70 4.31
CA TYR A 132 -2.09 -15.60 3.18
C TYR A 132 -0.82 -16.44 3.40
N ASP A 133 0.25 -15.85 3.93
CA ASP A 133 1.56 -16.50 4.08
C ASP A 133 1.62 -17.50 5.23
N TRP A 134 0.89 -17.37 6.33
CA TRP A 134 0.80 -18.48 7.30
C TRP A 134 -0.04 -19.65 6.77
N ARG A 135 -1.03 -19.37 5.90
CA ARG A 135 -1.85 -20.41 5.24
C ARG A 135 -1.07 -21.11 4.13
N VAL A 136 -0.24 -20.36 3.39
CA VAL A 136 0.71 -20.88 2.41
C VAL A 136 1.89 -21.59 3.10
N MET A 137 2.43 -21.08 4.21
CA MET A 137 3.43 -21.79 5.02
C MET A 137 2.85 -23.06 5.63
N ARG A 138 1.62 -23.06 6.15
CA ARG A 138 0.95 -24.32 6.53
C ARG A 138 0.85 -25.24 5.31
N GLN A 139 0.42 -24.77 4.14
CA GLN A 139 0.36 -25.60 2.92
C GLN A 139 1.74 -26.09 2.42
N LEU A 140 2.82 -25.35 2.66
CA LEU A 140 4.19 -25.70 2.26
C LEU A 140 4.87 -26.63 3.27
N LEU A 141 4.73 -26.40 4.58
CA LEU A 141 5.04 -27.38 5.63
C LEU A 141 4.28 -28.69 5.38
N TRP A 142 3.02 -28.58 4.98
CA TRP A 142 2.15 -29.70 4.63
C TRP A 142 2.58 -30.40 3.33
N GLN A 143 3.26 -29.73 2.38
CA GLN A 143 3.94 -30.35 1.23
C GLN A 143 5.34 -30.92 1.56
N TYR A 144 6.02 -30.38 2.57
CA TYR A 144 7.43 -30.70 2.89
C TYR A 144 7.57 -31.79 3.96
N LEU A 145 6.78 -31.72 5.04
CA LEU A 145 6.67 -32.78 6.05
C LEU A 145 6.22 -34.09 5.39
N ALA A 146 5.27 -33.97 4.47
CA ALA A 146 4.73 -35.00 3.60
C ALA A 146 5.67 -35.41 2.44
N ASN A 147 6.99 -35.44 2.68
CA ASN A 147 7.93 -36.11 1.79
C ASN A 147 8.93 -37.01 2.53
N ASP A 148 9.43 -36.64 3.72
CA ASP A 148 10.44 -37.46 4.41
C ASP A 148 10.27 -37.57 5.93
N ILE A 149 9.90 -36.50 6.63
CA ILE A 149 9.83 -36.52 8.10
C ILE A 149 8.54 -37.23 8.57
N TYR A 150 7.45 -37.13 7.82
CA TYR A 150 6.26 -37.96 8.05
C TYR A 150 6.55 -39.46 7.87
N SER A 151 7.55 -39.88 7.09
CA SER A 151 7.84 -41.31 6.88
C SER A 151 8.31 -42.02 8.15
N ASP A 152 9.09 -41.34 8.99
CA ASP A 152 9.56 -41.86 10.28
C ASP A 152 8.51 -41.66 11.39
N PHE A 153 7.76 -40.55 11.38
CA PHE A 153 6.75 -40.27 12.41
C PHE A 153 5.47 -41.10 12.22
N LEU A 154 5.07 -41.39 10.98
CA LEU A 154 4.00 -42.35 10.68
C LEU A 154 4.39 -43.81 10.94
N GLN A 155 5.64 -44.14 11.32
CA GLN A 155 5.90 -45.48 11.88
C GLN A 155 5.16 -45.69 13.21
N VAL A 156 4.85 -44.61 13.95
CA VAL A 156 4.03 -44.69 15.17
C VAL A 156 2.55 -44.91 14.83
N PHE A 157 2.08 -44.36 13.71
CA PHE A 157 0.70 -44.45 13.23
C PHE A 157 0.54 -45.41 12.04
N GLN A 158 1.47 -46.35 11.86
CA GLN A 158 1.60 -47.14 10.63
C GLN A 158 0.39 -48.05 10.35
N ASN A 159 -0.48 -48.24 11.34
CA ASN A 159 -1.72 -49.01 11.27
C ASN A 159 -3.00 -48.16 11.20
N ASP A 160 -2.94 -46.85 11.47
CA ASP A 160 -4.12 -45.98 11.38
C ASP A 160 -4.40 -45.54 9.94
N THR A 161 -5.66 -45.19 9.67
CA THR A 161 -6.15 -44.74 8.36
C THR A 161 -7.34 -43.81 8.58
N LYS A 162 -7.24 -42.57 8.09
CA LYS A 162 -8.29 -41.56 8.25
C LYS A 162 -9.43 -41.81 7.27
N LYS A 163 -10.64 -41.97 7.79
CA LYS A 163 -11.83 -42.29 6.99
C LYS A 163 -12.56 -40.99 6.62
N ILE A 164 -12.68 -40.73 5.33
CA ILE A 164 -13.27 -39.49 4.80
C ILE A 164 -14.50 -39.85 3.95
N VAL A 165 -15.69 -39.50 4.44
CA VAL A 165 -16.96 -39.79 3.76
C VAL A 165 -17.28 -38.73 2.71
N LEU A 166 -17.43 -39.16 1.46
CA LEU A 166 -17.96 -38.39 0.34
C LEU A 166 -19.49 -38.52 0.33
N ARG A 167 -20.16 -37.66 1.10
CA ARG A 167 -21.59 -37.83 1.43
C ARG A 167 -22.53 -37.77 0.23
N ASP A 168 -22.25 -36.88 -0.71
CA ASP A 168 -23.24 -36.41 -1.68
C ASP A 168 -23.05 -36.96 -3.10
N GLY A 169 -22.22 -38.00 -3.25
CA GLY A 169 -21.92 -38.61 -4.55
C GLY A 169 -21.02 -37.71 -5.38
N PHE A 170 -19.72 -37.71 -5.06
CA PHE A 170 -18.70 -36.92 -5.77
C PHE A 170 -18.15 -37.70 -6.98
N ASP A 171 -19.06 -38.24 -7.80
CA ASP A 171 -18.73 -39.21 -8.86
C ASP A 171 -17.77 -38.66 -9.92
N TRP A 172 -17.73 -37.33 -10.08
CA TRP A 172 -16.80 -36.62 -10.97
C TRP A 172 -15.33 -36.69 -10.52
N TRP A 173 -15.05 -37.07 -9.26
CA TRP A 173 -13.69 -37.39 -8.82
C TRP A 173 -13.30 -38.86 -9.06
N ASN A 174 -14.24 -39.71 -9.51
CA ASN A 174 -13.99 -41.09 -9.95
C ASN A 174 -13.33 -42.02 -8.90
N TYR A 175 -13.64 -41.81 -7.60
CA TYR A 175 -13.18 -42.66 -6.49
C TYR A 175 -14.17 -43.77 -6.16
N LYS A 176 -13.66 -44.96 -5.88
CA LYS A 176 -14.45 -46.10 -5.37
C LYS A 176 -14.51 -46.05 -3.84
N GLY A 177 -15.61 -46.52 -3.25
CA GLY A 177 -15.72 -46.67 -1.79
C GLY A 177 -14.70 -47.67 -1.27
N GLY A 178 -14.04 -47.35 -0.15
CA GLY A 178 -12.95 -48.13 0.43
C GLY A 178 -11.60 -47.96 -0.29
N GLN A 179 -11.50 -47.06 -1.26
CA GLN A 179 -10.24 -46.77 -1.95
C GLN A 179 -9.34 -45.92 -1.06
N ILE A 180 -8.08 -46.35 -0.89
CA ILE A 180 -7.05 -45.51 -0.28
C ILE A 180 -6.66 -44.41 -1.26
N LEU A 181 -6.61 -43.17 -0.77
CA LEU A 181 -6.24 -42.00 -1.56
C LEU A 181 -4.74 -42.02 -1.89
N GLU A 182 -4.42 -42.16 -3.17
CA GLU A 182 -3.04 -42.04 -3.68
C GLU A 182 -2.72 -40.57 -3.96
N CYS A 183 -1.74 -40.02 -3.24
CA CYS A 183 -1.34 -38.62 -3.36
C CYS A 183 0.06 -38.48 -3.96
N PRO A 184 0.27 -37.59 -4.95
CA PRO A 184 1.59 -37.36 -5.52
C PRO A 184 2.53 -36.68 -4.50
N GLY A 185 3.76 -37.17 -4.41
CA GLY A 185 4.72 -36.86 -3.35
C GLY A 185 4.96 -38.08 -2.45
N ALA A 186 5.66 -37.90 -1.33
CA ALA A 186 5.87 -38.93 -0.31
C ALA A 186 5.05 -38.63 0.95
N PHE A 187 3.79 -38.24 0.72
CA PHE A 187 2.77 -38.14 1.75
C PHE A 187 2.31 -39.54 2.14
N ASN A 188 2.86 -40.08 3.23
CA ASN A 188 2.58 -41.46 3.65
C ASN A 188 1.29 -41.61 4.49
N GLY A 189 0.53 -40.53 4.73
CA GLY A 189 -0.68 -40.57 5.55
C GLY A 189 -1.84 -41.24 4.80
N ARG A 190 -2.34 -42.35 5.30
CA ARG A 190 -3.41 -43.10 4.63
C ARG A 190 -4.77 -42.47 4.91
N CYS A 191 -5.50 -42.10 3.87
CA CYS A 191 -6.93 -41.85 3.98
C CYS A 191 -7.72 -42.85 3.14
N GLU A 192 -8.76 -43.42 3.74
CA GLU A 192 -9.75 -44.26 3.06
C GLU A 192 -10.93 -43.38 2.65
N MET A 193 -11.18 -43.31 1.35
CA MET A 193 -12.32 -42.59 0.79
C MET A 193 -13.55 -43.48 0.89
N LEU A 194 -14.49 -43.09 1.76
CA LEU A 194 -15.76 -43.77 1.98
C LEU A 194 -16.86 -43.09 1.16
N GLN A 195 -17.81 -43.86 0.68
CA GLN A 195 -18.96 -43.35 -0.07
C GLN A 195 -20.16 -43.11 0.86
N ARG A 196 -21.23 -42.53 0.29
CA ARG A 196 -22.46 -42.17 1.01
C ARG A 196 -23.05 -43.30 1.87
N ASP A 197 -22.99 -44.53 1.40
CA ASP A 197 -23.63 -45.69 2.07
C ASP A 197 -22.79 -46.22 3.24
N ASP A 198 -21.50 -45.88 3.28
CA ASP A 198 -20.55 -46.27 4.33
C ASP A 198 -20.67 -45.42 5.62
N ILE A 199 -21.51 -44.38 5.60
CA ILE A 199 -21.69 -43.37 6.65
C ILE A 199 -22.19 -43.92 8.01
N MET A 200 -22.53 -45.21 8.07
CA MET A 200 -22.86 -45.93 9.31
C MET A 200 -21.61 -46.45 10.04
N SER A 201 -20.44 -46.46 9.39
CA SER A 201 -19.15 -46.78 9.99
C SER A 201 -18.58 -45.57 10.75
N PRO A 202 -17.63 -45.74 11.68
CA PRO A 202 -16.85 -44.63 12.23
C PRO A 202 -16.01 -43.95 11.13
N PHE A 203 -16.00 -42.62 11.10
CA PHE A 203 -15.20 -41.81 10.17
C PHE A 203 -14.71 -40.52 10.82
N ASP A 204 -13.56 -40.01 10.38
CA ASP A 204 -12.90 -38.81 10.92
C ASP A 204 -13.43 -37.51 10.28
N ALA A 205 -13.86 -37.59 9.02
CA ALA A 205 -14.31 -36.43 8.26
C ALA A 205 -15.46 -36.74 7.30
N ILE A 206 -16.26 -35.73 7.00
CA ILE A 206 -17.31 -35.79 5.98
C ILE A 206 -17.25 -34.57 5.07
N ILE A 207 -17.16 -34.82 3.77
CA ILE A 207 -17.29 -33.79 2.73
C ILE A 207 -18.71 -33.85 2.20
N SER A 208 -19.42 -32.72 2.29
CA SER A 208 -20.80 -32.59 1.81
C SER A 208 -20.90 -31.52 0.72
N ALA A 209 -21.61 -31.81 -0.36
CA ALA A 209 -21.98 -30.87 -1.40
C ALA A 209 -23.47 -30.54 -1.30
N VAL A 210 -23.76 -29.30 -0.87
CA VAL A 210 -25.10 -28.67 -0.83
C VAL A 210 -26.10 -29.24 0.21
N ASP A 211 -26.42 -28.42 1.23
CA ASP A 211 -27.42 -28.69 2.28
C ASP A 211 -28.90 -28.65 1.79
N ALA A 212 -29.17 -28.83 0.50
CA ALA A 212 -30.49 -28.62 -0.10
C ALA A 212 -31.31 -29.90 -0.30
N PHE A 213 -30.67 -31.08 -0.37
CA PHE A 213 -31.35 -32.34 -0.76
C PHE A 213 -31.67 -33.31 0.39
N HIS A 214 -31.12 -33.09 1.59
CA HIS A 214 -31.35 -33.99 2.73
C HIS A 214 -32.52 -33.55 3.61
N LYS A 215 -33.71 -34.10 3.34
CA LYS A 215 -34.90 -33.96 4.20
C LYS A 215 -34.73 -34.54 5.62
N LYS A 216 -33.66 -35.28 5.90
CA LYS A 216 -33.30 -35.76 7.24
C LYS A 216 -32.08 -35.01 7.78
N SER A 217 -32.17 -34.55 9.02
CA SER A 217 -31.05 -33.97 9.76
C SER A 217 -30.01 -35.03 10.06
N PHE A 218 -29.00 -35.17 9.19
CA PHE A 218 -27.77 -35.87 9.56
C PHE A 218 -27.04 -35.05 10.62
N THR A 219 -26.85 -35.65 11.80
CA THR A 219 -26.11 -35.07 12.92
C THR A 219 -24.72 -35.67 12.91
N VAL A 220 -23.72 -34.84 12.61
CA VAL A 220 -22.30 -35.22 12.67
C VAL A 220 -21.87 -35.33 14.14
N GLY A 221 -21.03 -36.32 14.47
CA GLY A 221 -20.49 -36.47 15.82
C GLY A 221 -19.54 -35.31 16.18
N ARG A 222 -19.42 -34.97 17.48
CA ARG A 222 -18.62 -33.81 17.93
C ARG A 222 -17.12 -33.87 17.58
N ASN A 223 -16.60 -35.06 17.26
CA ASN A 223 -15.18 -35.30 16.98
C ASN A 223 -14.92 -35.56 15.48
N VAL A 224 -15.86 -35.17 14.61
CA VAL A 224 -15.84 -35.50 13.19
C VAL A 224 -15.88 -34.21 12.37
N SER A 225 -14.86 -34.01 11.53
CA SER A 225 -14.70 -32.78 10.76
C SER A 225 -15.72 -32.67 9.63
N ASN A 226 -16.59 -31.66 9.69
CA ASN A 226 -17.63 -31.40 8.70
C ASN A 226 -17.16 -30.34 7.69
N ILE A 227 -16.88 -30.77 6.46
CA ILE A 227 -16.37 -29.92 5.37
C ILE A 227 -17.49 -29.68 4.36
N LEU A 228 -17.86 -28.41 4.17
CA LEU A 228 -18.80 -28.00 3.14
C LEU A 228 -18.06 -27.70 1.83
N PHE A 229 -18.35 -28.43 0.76
CA PHE A 229 -17.77 -28.21 -0.56
C PHE A 229 -18.76 -27.51 -1.51
N ILE A 230 -18.41 -26.31 -1.98
CA ILE A 230 -19.25 -25.50 -2.89
C ILE A 230 -18.40 -24.85 -3.98
N LEU A 231 -18.55 -25.32 -5.22
CA LEU A 231 -17.96 -24.69 -6.42
C LEU A 231 -18.93 -23.80 -7.21
N GLU A 232 -20.23 -23.85 -6.89
CA GLU A 232 -21.22 -22.99 -7.54
C GLU A 232 -21.42 -21.68 -6.79
N SER A 233 -21.81 -20.64 -7.53
CA SER A 233 -22.00 -19.34 -6.90
C SER A 233 -23.20 -19.37 -5.94
N PRO A 234 -23.21 -18.50 -4.91
CA PRO A 234 -24.32 -18.41 -3.95
C PRO A 234 -25.63 -17.95 -4.60
N PHE A 235 -25.56 -17.33 -5.76
CA PHE A 235 -26.70 -16.86 -6.54
C PHE A 235 -27.20 -17.90 -7.55
N ALA A 236 -26.33 -18.80 -8.02
CA ALA A 236 -26.73 -20.01 -8.74
C ALA A 236 -27.27 -21.11 -7.80
N SER A 237 -26.98 -21.01 -6.49
CA SER A 237 -27.39 -21.98 -5.47
C SER A 237 -28.83 -21.74 -4.95
N PRO A 238 -29.68 -22.77 -4.79
CA PRO A 238 -31.09 -22.61 -4.38
C PRO A 238 -31.36 -21.98 -3.00
N ARG A 239 -30.33 -21.75 -2.17
CA ARG A 239 -30.43 -21.07 -0.87
C ARG A 239 -29.24 -20.12 -0.71
N ARG A 240 -29.52 -18.81 -0.61
CA ARG A 240 -28.52 -17.72 -0.44
C ARG A 240 -27.83 -17.69 0.93
N THR A 241 -28.23 -18.58 1.84
CA THR A 241 -27.73 -18.65 3.22
C THR A 241 -27.43 -20.10 3.57
N LEU A 242 -26.22 -20.36 4.07
CA LEU A 242 -25.75 -21.68 4.48
C LEU A 242 -25.92 -21.79 6.00
N TYR A 243 -26.97 -22.49 6.44
CA TYR A 243 -27.50 -22.40 7.81
C TYR A 243 -26.83 -23.32 8.85
N ARG A 244 -26.00 -24.29 8.44
CA ARG A 244 -25.36 -25.22 9.38
C ARG A 244 -23.97 -24.77 9.80
N PRO A 245 -23.58 -24.99 11.07
CA PRO A 245 -22.17 -25.02 11.44
C PRO A 245 -21.51 -26.21 10.71
N ASN A 246 -20.62 -25.88 9.79
CA ASN A 246 -19.64 -26.80 9.22
C ASN A 246 -18.28 -26.24 9.66
N ASP A 247 -17.36 -27.10 10.05
CA ASP A 247 -16.08 -26.67 10.63
C ASP A 247 -15.23 -25.92 9.60
N PHE A 248 -15.32 -26.32 8.31
CA PHE A 248 -14.57 -25.74 7.19
C PHE A 248 -15.44 -25.51 5.95
N LEU A 249 -15.06 -24.52 5.14
CA LEU A 249 -15.51 -24.38 3.75
C LEU A 249 -14.39 -24.74 2.77
N ALA A 250 -14.74 -25.56 1.80
CA ALA A 250 -14.01 -25.75 0.56
C ALA A 250 -14.76 -25.07 -0.59
N SER A 251 -14.12 -24.13 -1.29
CA SER A 251 -14.80 -23.35 -2.34
C SER A 251 -13.83 -22.72 -3.34
N TYR A 252 -14.34 -22.30 -4.50
CA TYR A 252 -13.58 -21.61 -5.55
C TYR A 252 -12.93 -20.28 -5.09
N TRP A 253 -13.45 -19.69 -4.02
CA TRP A 253 -12.96 -18.43 -3.45
C TRP A 253 -11.66 -18.61 -2.67
N ARG A 254 -10.65 -17.76 -2.91
CA ARG A 254 -9.32 -17.85 -2.28
C ARG A 254 -9.33 -17.67 -0.76
N GLY A 255 -10.39 -17.10 -0.19
CA GLY A 255 -10.54 -16.93 1.27
C GLY A 255 -11.22 -18.10 2.00
N ALA A 256 -11.62 -19.17 1.31
CA ALA A 256 -12.08 -20.41 1.96
C ALA A 256 -10.92 -21.08 2.73
N GLU A 257 -11.20 -21.86 3.78
CA GLU A 257 -10.12 -22.58 4.51
C GLU A 257 -9.45 -23.63 3.63
N ILE A 258 -10.21 -24.21 2.69
CA ILE A 258 -9.70 -25.16 1.70
C ILE A 258 -10.00 -24.64 0.28
N PRO A 259 -9.19 -23.71 -0.28
CA PRO A 259 -9.43 -23.16 -1.60
C PRO A 259 -9.44 -24.26 -2.67
N ALA A 260 -10.51 -24.30 -3.47
CA ALA A 260 -10.77 -25.28 -4.52
C ALA A 260 -11.15 -24.56 -5.83
N PRO A 261 -10.24 -23.77 -6.44
CA PRO A 261 -10.52 -23.14 -7.74
C PRO A 261 -10.69 -24.20 -8.84
N TYR A 262 -11.44 -23.87 -9.90
CA TYR A 262 -11.63 -24.79 -11.04
C TYR A 262 -10.30 -25.12 -11.75
N ALA A 263 -9.45 -24.11 -11.97
CA ALA A 263 -8.05 -24.27 -12.37
C ALA A 263 -7.24 -23.02 -11.97
N THR A 264 -5.92 -23.09 -12.14
CA THR A 264 -4.99 -21.95 -12.02
C THR A 264 -3.78 -22.21 -12.89
N TRP A 265 -3.35 -21.21 -13.67
CA TRP A 265 -2.17 -21.28 -14.54
C TRP A 265 -0.88 -21.03 -13.78
N ALA A 266 0.18 -21.79 -14.09
CA ALA A 266 1.54 -21.49 -13.66
C ALA A 266 2.53 -21.65 -14.81
N TYR A 267 3.46 -20.70 -14.91
CA TYR A 267 4.53 -20.70 -15.89
C TYR A 267 5.61 -21.72 -15.55
N TYR A 268 6.26 -22.29 -16.57
CA TYR A 268 7.49 -23.07 -16.41
C TYR A 268 8.66 -22.15 -16.03
N ASP A 269 8.73 -20.96 -16.63
CA ASP A 269 9.61 -19.86 -16.22
C ASP A 269 8.76 -18.57 -16.12
N PRO A 270 8.59 -17.96 -14.94
CA PRO A 270 7.84 -16.72 -14.75
C PRO A 270 8.35 -15.50 -15.56
N LYS A 271 9.58 -15.56 -16.08
CA LYS A 271 10.15 -14.55 -16.99
C LYS A 271 9.67 -14.74 -18.43
N ILE A 272 9.41 -15.99 -18.84
CA ILE A 272 8.99 -16.33 -20.21
C ILE A 272 7.46 -16.42 -20.25
N ARG A 273 6.79 -15.26 -20.29
CA ARG A 273 5.31 -15.22 -20.25
C ARG A 273 4.65 -15.39 -21.61
N GLY A 274 5.36 -15.10 -22.70
CA GLY A 274 4.89 -15.32 -24.06
C GLY A 274 6.04 -15.68 -25.00
N ARG A 275 5.77 -16.56 -25.96
CA ARG A 275 6.69 -17.00 -27.02
C ARG A 275 6.01 -16.97 -28.38
N GLU A 276 6.80 -16.79 -29.43
CA GLU A 276 6.29 -16.82 -30.81
C GLU A 276 5.64 -18.16 -31.14
N GLN A 277 4.54 -18.10 -31.88
CA GLN A 277 3.73 -19.25 -32.23
C GLN A 277 3.91 -19.55 -33.73
N LYS A 278 4.24 -20.80 -34.06
CA LYS A 278 4.38 -21.25 -35.46
C LYS A 278 3.04 -21.49 -36.16
N ARG A 279 1.94 -21.59 -35.39
CA ARG A 279 0.57 -21.77 -35.86
C ARG A 279 -0.10 -20.40 -35.95
N ASN A 280 -0.72 -20.09 -37.09
CA ASN A 280 -1.73 -19.05 -37.17
C ASN A 280 -3.05 -19.63 -36.64
N TYR A 281 -3.46 -19.23 -35.44
CA TYR A 281 -4.70 -19.65 -34.78
C TYR A 281 -5.95 -19.03 -35.40
N ALA A 282 -5.86 -17.89 -36.10
CA ALA A 282 -6.97 -17.31 -36.85
C ALA A 282 -7.35 -18.11 -38.11
N LYS A 283 -6.39 -18.86 -38.68
CA LYS A 283 -6.53 -19.50 -39.99
C LYS A 283 -7.69 -20.49 -40.03
N GLY A 284 -8.66 -20.22 -40.91
CA GLY A 284 -9.84 -21.08 -41.15
C GLY A 284 -11.09 -20.69 -40.35
N LYS A 285 -10.95 -19.84 -39.32
CA LYS A 285 -12.09 -19.35 -38.54
C LYS A 285 -12.84 -18.27 -39.33
N THR A 286 -14.07 -18.57 -39.73
CA THR A 286 -14.94 -17.69 -40.56
C THR A 286 -16.05 -17.00 -39.78
N LYS A 287 -16.30 -17.41 -38.53
CA LYS A 287 -17.34 -16.86 -37.66
C LYS A 287 -16.73 -16.00 -36.54
N MET A 288 -17.49 -15.01 -36.08
CA MET A 288 -17.04 -14.06 -35.06
C MET A 288 -17.03 -14.68 -33.67
N ALA A 289 -18.20 -14.79 -33.00
CA ALA A 289 -18.29 -15.29 -31.64
C ALA A 289 -19.36 -16.39 -31.47
N ALA A 290 -19.15 -17.26 -30.48
CA ALA A 290 -20.15 -18.22 -30.02
C ALA A 290 -20.31 -18.16 -28.49
N MET A 291 -21.47 -18.59 -28.00
CA MET A 291 -21.74 -18.79 -26.57
C MET A 291 -22.54 -20.08 -26.36
N PHE A 292 -22.09 -20.97 -25.46
CA PHE A 292 -22.83 -22.20 -25.12
C PHE A 292 -23.52 -22.02 -23.76
N VAL A 293 -24.85 -21.86 -23.74
CA VAL A 293 -25.60 -21.57 -22.50
C VAL A 293 -26.84 -22.44 -22.35
N SER A 294 -26.94 -23.06 -21.17
CA SER A 294 -28.13 -23.79 -20.71
C SER A 294 -28.90 -23.09 -19.59
N ASN A 295 -28.26 -22.17 -18.85
CA ASN A 295 -28.89 -21.39 -17.78
C ASN A 295 -29.26 -19.98 -18.29
N CYS A 296 -30.53 -19.77 -18.63
CA CYS A 296 -31.00 -18.51 -19.20
C CYS A 296 -31.33 -17.46 -18.14
N ASN A 297 -31.49 -17.86 -16.87
CA ASN A 297 -31.90 -16.99 -15.76
C ASN A 297 -30.68 -16.59 -14.89
N ALA A 298 -29.55 -16.30 -15.54
CA ALA A 298 -28.36 -15.79 -14.86
C ALA A 298 -28.58 -14.35 -14.40
N ILE A 299 -28.11 -14.01 -13.20
CA ILE A 299 -28.45 -12.75 -12.52
C ILE A 299 -27.59 -11.54 -12.94
N ASN A 300 -26.60 -11.76 -13.80
CA ASN A 300 -25.64 -10.77 -14.29
C ASN A 300 -26.00 -10.20 -15.67
N ASP A 301 -27.27 -10.31 -16.10
CA ASP A 301 -27.81 -9.77 -17.36
C ASP A 301 -27.03 -10.16 -18.64
N ARG A 302 -26.24 -11.24 -18.57
CA ARG A 302 -25.36 -11.69 -19.66
C ARG A 302 -26.09 -11.91 -21.00
N LEU A 303 -27.38 -12.27 -20.97
CA LEU A 303 -28.18 -12.41 -22.19
C LEU A 303 -28.53 -11.04 -22.79
N ALA A 304 -28.91 -10.06 -21.98
CA ALA A 304 -29.15 -8.69 -22.46
C ALA A 304 -27.86 -8.05 -23.00
N TYR A 305 -26.71 -8.31 -22.37
CA TYR A 305 -25.40 -7.89 -22.91
C TYR A 305 -25.11 -8.55 -24.28
N VAL A 306 -25.46 -9.83 -24.46
CA VAL A 306 -25.31 -10.52 -25.75
C VAL A 306 -26.29 -10.01 -26.81
N GLU A 307 -27.54 -9.73 -26.44
CA GLU A 307 -28.54 -9.12 -27.34
C GLU A 307 -28.10 -7.73 -27.82
N GLU A 308 -27.50 -6.92 -26.94
CA GLU A 308 -26.89 -5.65 -27.33
C GLU A 308 -25.67 -5.86 -28.24
N LEU A 309 -24.78 -6.78 -27.89
CA LEU A 309 -23.58 -7.11 -28.68
C LEU A 309 -23.93 -7.62 -30.09
N GLN A 310 -25.02 -8.39 -30.22
CA GLN A 310 -25.53 -8.93 -31.49
C GLN A 310 -25.96 -7.86 -32.51
N LYS A 311 -26.20 -6.61 -32.08
CA LYS A 311 -26.46 -5.48 -32.99
C LYS A 311 -25.20 -5.05 -33.76
N TYR A 312 -24.01 -5.33 -33.24
CA TYR A 312 -22.73 -4.82 -33.73
C TYR A 312 -21.79 -5.91 -34.25
N MET A 313 -22.02 -7.18 -33.91
CA MET A 313 -21.26 -8.34 -34.41
C MET A 313 -22.09 -9.63 -34.35
N SER A 314 -21.76 -10.63 -35.17
CA SER A 314 -22.44 -11.93 -35.13
C SER A 314 -22.04 -12.77 -33.91
N VAL A 315 -23.03 -13.16 -33.11
CA VAL A 315 -22.86 -14.08 -31.97
C VAL A 315 -23.82 -15.25 -32.12
N ASP A 316 -23.30 -16.46 -32.30
CA ASP A 316 -24.09 -17.68 -32.36
C ASP A 316 -24.32 -18.23 -30.94
N VAL A 317 -25.57 -18.22 -30.47
CA VAL A 317 -25.95 -18.75 -29.15
C VAL A 317 -26.42 -20.19 -29.28
N TYR A 318 -25.73 -21.11 -28.61
CA TYR A 318 -26.02 -22.54 -28.59
C TYR A 318 -26.67 -22.95 -27.27
N GLY A 319 -27.57 -23.93 -27.32
CA GLY A 319 -28.24 -24.50 -26.15
C GLY A 319 -29.67 -23.98 -25.98
N SER A 320 -30.25 -24.18 -24.78
CA SER A 320 -31.65 -23.85 -24.50
C SER A 320 -31.95 -22.35 -24.55
N CYS A 321 -30.94 -21.49 -24.39
CA CYS A 321 -31.11 -20.03 -24.48
C CYS A 321 -30.97 -19.48 -25.90
N GLY A 322 -30.56 -20.30 -26.88
CA GLY A 322 -30.36 -19.92 -28.28
C GLY A 322 -31.54 -20.26 -29.19
N ASN A 323 -32.78 -20.11 -28.70
CA ASN A 323 -34.03 -20.48 -29.39
C ASN A 323 -34.09 -21.94 -29.91
N GLY A 324 -33.20 -22.82 -29.45
CA GLY A 324 -33.17 -24.25 -29.77
C GLY A 324 -32.71 -24.63 -31.20
N VAL A 325 -32.33 -23.64 -32.03
CA VAL A 325 -31.86 -23.87 -33.41
C VAL A 325 -30.46 -24.47 -33.42
N LEU A 326 -29.54 -23.84 -32.68
CA LEU A 326 -28.15 -24.29 -32.55
C LEU A 326 -28.01 -25.16 -31.30
N LYS A 327 -27.87 -26.48 -31.52
CA LYS A 327 -27.84 -27.48 -30.45
C LYS A 327 -26.43 -27.92 -30.13
N CYS A 328 -26.07 -27.83 -28.86
CA CYS A 328 -24.95 -28.54 -28.27
C CYS A 328 -25.38 -29.16 -26.94
N ASN A 329 -25.16 -30.46 -26.77
CA ASN A 329 -25.39 -31.15 -25.50
C ASN A 329 -24.16 -30.98 -24.59
N ARG A 330 -24.38 -30.72 -23.29
CA ARG A 330 -23.31 -30.58 -22.30
C ARG A 330 -22.40 -31.82 -22.30
N GLY A 331 -21.10 -31.61 -22.38
CA GLY A 331 -20.10 -32.69 -22.44
C GLY A 331 -19.87 -33.30 -23.83
N ASN A 332 -20.57 -32.86 -24.89
CA ASN A 332 -20.29 -33.29 -26.24
C ASN A 332 -19.06 -32.55 -26.81
N LYS A 333 -17.91 -33.24 -26.81
CA LYS A 333 -16.63 -32.72 -27.34
C LYS A 333 -16.73 -32.19 -28.78
N LEU A 334 -17.54 -32.80 -29.63
CA LEU A 334 -17.74 -32.38 -31.03
C LEU A 334 -18.22 -30.92 -31.14
N CYS A 335 -18.89 -30.35 -30.13
CA CYS A 335 -19.27 -28.94 -30.16
C CYS A 335 -18.08 -27.98 -30.00
N PHE A 336 -17.10 -28.36 -29.18
CA PHE A 336 -15.98 -27.50 -28.84
C PHE A 336 -14.83 -27.76 -29.82
N ASP A 337 -14.47 -29.03 -30.05
CA ASP A 337 -13.39 -29.45 -30.96
C ASP A 337 -13.72 -29.19 -32.45
N ASP A 338 -14.91 -29.61 -32.92
CA ASP A 338 -15.23 -29.55 -34.36
C ASP A 338 -15.93 -28.25 -34.79
N ASN A 339 -16.48 -27.48 -33.85
CA ASN A 339 -17.25 -26.29 -34.17
C ASN A 339 -16.68 -25.01 -33.54
N LEU A 340 -16.45 -24.97 -32.22
CA LEU A 340 -15.86 -23.78 -31.58
C LEU A 340 -14.44 -23.50 -32.07
N GLU A 341 -13.52 -24.46 -31.89
CA GLU A 341 -12.11 -24.32 -32.28
C GLU A 341 -11.97 -24.03 -33.78
N LYS A 342 -12.71 -24.72 -34.64
CA LYS A 342 -12.51 -24.63 -36.09
C LYS A 342 -13.12 -23.39 -36.71
N ASN A 343 -14.29 -22.94 -36.24
CA ASN A 343 -15.08 -21.95 -36.96
C ASN A 343 -15.04 -20.54 -36.35
N TYR A 344 -14.88 -20.40 -35.02
CA TYR A 344 -15.08 -19.10 -34.34
C TYR A 344 -13.77 -18.46 -33.90
N ARG A 345 -13.69 -17.13 -33.97
CA ARG A 345 -12.58 -16.34 -33.42
C ARG A 345 -12.67 -16.16 -31.91
N PHE A 346 -13.87 -15.91 -31.39
CA PHE A 346 -14.10 -15.59 -29.99
C PHE A 346 -15.08 -16.56 -29.33
N TYR A 347 -14.91 -16.76 -28.03
CA TYR A 347 -15.87 -17.50 -27.20
C TYR A 347 -16.32 -16.64 -26.03
N LEU A 348 -17.63 -16.47 -25.84
CA LEU A 348 -18.17 -15.72 -24.71
C LEU A 348 -18.23 -16.64 -23.47
N ALA A 349 -17.18 -16.60 -22.67
CA ALA A 349 -17.05 -17.32 -21.41
C ALA A 349 -17.76 -16.56 -20.27
N PHE A 350 -19.06 -16.26 -20.46
CA PHE A 350 -19.84 -15.46 -19.52
C PHE A 350 -20.38 -16.33 -18.38
N GLU A 351 -20.07 -15.97 -17.14
CA GLU A 351 -20.40 -16.74 -15.95
C GLU A 351 -21.87 -16.61 -15.52
N ASN A 352 -22.33 -17.48 -14.62
CA ASN A 352 -23.72 -17.48 -14.13
C ASN A 352 -24.05 -16.29 -13.20
N SER A 353 -23.04 -15.59 -12.72
CA SER A 353 -23.11 -14.46 -11.79
C SER A 353 -21.76 -13.77 -11.71
N ASN A 354 -21.76 -12.46 -11.49
CA ASN A 354 -20.52 -11.74 -11.21
C ASN A 354 -20.18 -11.96 -9.73
N CYS A 355 -19.08 -12.67 -9.46
CA CYS A 355 -18.71 -13.12 -8.12
C CYS A 355 -17.19 -13.16 -8.00
N ARG A 356 -16.65 -12.61 -6.91
CA ARG A 356 -15.21 -12.62 -6.65
C ARG A 356 -14.67 -14.04 -6.72
N ASP A 357 -13.57 -14.25 -7.45
CA ASP A 357 -12.92 -15.55 -7.69
C ASP A 357 -13.74 -16.62 -8.46
N TYR A 358 -14.98 -16.33 -8.86
CA TYR A 358 -15.85 -17.29 -9.58
C TYR A 358 -15.49 -17.31 -11.07
N ILE A 359 -14.57 -18.22 -11.41
CA ILE A 359 -14.09 -18.47 -12.76
C ILE A 359 -14.12 -19.99 -12.95
N THR A 360 -14.86 -20.47 -13.95
CA THR A 360 -15.32 -21.86 -14.04
C THR A 360 -14.81 -22.61 -15.28
N GLU A 361 -15.37 -23.78 -15.57
CA GLU A 361 -15.14 -24.53 -16.81
C GLU A 361 -15.36 -23.70 -18.08
N LYS A 362 -16.22 -22.66 -18.03
CA LYS A 362 -16.47 -21.77 -19.18
C LYS A 362 -15.21 -21.03 -19.62
N PHE A 363 -14.38 -20.62 -18.68
CA PHE A 363 -13.12 -19.94 -19.00
C PHE A 363 -12.01 -20.94 -19.28
N PHE A 364 -11.77 -21.87 -18.35
CA PHE A 364 -10.61 -22.76 -18.43
C PHE A 364 -10.77 -23.80 -19.54
N SER A 365 -11.73 -24.71 -19.42
CA SER A 365 -11.85 -25.83 -20.35
C SER A 365 -12.55 -25.46 -21.64
N ASN A 366 -13.68 -24.75 -21.60
CA ASN A 366 -14.43 -24.45 -22.81
C ASN A 366 -13.70 -23.44 -23.73
N ALA A 367 -12.78 -22.61 -23.22
CA ALA A 367 -12.12 -21.57 -23.99
C ALA A 367 -10.61 -21.80 -24.18
N LEU A 368 -9.81 -21.80 -23.11
CA LEU A 368 -8.34 -21.80 -23.22
C LEU A 368 -7.79 -23.11 -23.80
N GLU A 369 -8.50 -24.22 -23.63
CA GLU A 369 -8.16 -25.52 -24.26
C GLU A 369 -8.49 -25.57 -25.77
N HIS A 370 -9.40 -24.74 -26.30
CA HIS A 370 -10.00 -24.89 -27.65
C HIS A 370 -9.59 -23.80 -28.67
N ASP A 371 -8.36 -23.29 -28.57
CA ASP A 371 -7.74 -22.37 -29.55
C ASP A 371 -8.64 -21.20 -30.03
N VAL A 372 -9.38 -20.61 -29.08
CA VAL A 372 -10.22 -19.41 -29.23
C VAL A 372 -9.80 -18.36 -28.20
N ILE A 373 -10.10 -17.08 -28.47
CA ILE A 373 -9.91 -16.02 -27.48
C ILE A 373 -11.18 -15.93 -26.60
N PRO A 374 -11.11 -16.24 -25.30
CA PRO A 374 -12.22 -15.98 -24.38
C PRO A 374 -12.49 -14.49 -24.19
N ILE A 375 -13.76 -14.13 -24.33
CA ILE A 375 -14.33 -12.88 -23.83
C ILE A 375 -15.04 -13.22 -22.53
N VAL A 376 -14.66 -12.59 -21.42
CA VAL A 376 -15.07 -13.01 -20.07
C VAL A 376 -15.92 -11.96 -19.38
N MET A 377 -16.88 -12.45 -18.59
CA MET A 377 -17.76 -11.68 -17.71
C MET A 377 -18.03 -12.55 -16.48
N GLY A 378 -17.68 -12.09 -15.27
CA GLY A 378 -17.81 -12.91 -14.06
C GLY A 378 -17.18 -12.24 -12.83
N GLY A 379 -16.10 -12.83 -12.28
CA GLY A 379 -15.26 -12.11 -11.32
C GLY A 379 -14.63 -10.85 -11.92
N HIS A 380 -14.07 -9.99 -11.09
CA HIS A 380 -13.42 -8.73 -11.53
C HIS A 380 -12.15 -9.03 -12.38
N PRO A 381 -11.67 -8.13 -13.27
CA PRO A 381 -10.44 -8.32 -14.05
C PRO A 381 -9.23 -8.79 -13.23
N ALA A 382 -9.12 -8.34 -11.98
CA ALA A 382 -8.08 -8.75 -11.04
C ALA A 382 -8.12 -10.26 -10.65
N ASP A 383 -9.30 -10.88 -10.64
CA ASP A 383 -9.46 -12.30 -10.35
C ASP A 383 -9.01 -13.17 -11.54
N TYR A 384 -9.34 -12.74 -12.78
CA TYR A 384 -8.84 -13.39 -13.98
C TYR A 384 -7.32 -13.23 -14.12
N LYS A 385 -6.78 -12.02 -13.89
CA LYS A 385 -5.34 -11.74 -13.91
C LYS A 385 -4.54 -12.62 -12.93
N ALA A 386 -5.15 -13.03 -11.82
CA ALA A 386 -4.52 -13.88 -10.82
C ALA A 386 -4.53 -15.39 -11.16
N ARG A 387 -5.27 -15.85 -12.17
CA ARG A 387 -5.43 -17.28 -12.50
C ARG A 387 -5.18 -17.65 -13.96
N ALA A 388 -5.26 -16.69 -14.86
CA ALA A 388 -5.10 -16.86 -16.29
C ALA A 388 -3.63 -16.66 -16.74
N PRO A 389 -3.23 -17.24 -17.88
CA PRO A 389 -2.04 -16.79 -18.59
C PRO A 389 -2.17 -15.32 -19.00
N GLN A 390 -1.05 -14.58 -19.02
CA GLN A 390 -1.03 -13.18 -19.42
C GLN A 390 -1.43 -13.03 -20.90
N ASN A 391 -2.25 -12.02 -21.21
CA ASN A 391 -2.77 -11.73 -22.54
C ASN A 391 -3.48 -12.93 -23.20
N SER A 392 -4.22 -13.74 -22.42
CA SER A 392 -4.96 -14.91 -22.94
C SER A 392 -6.47 -14.70 -23.11
N TYR A 393 -7.00 -13.55 -22.70
CA TYR A 393 -8.44 -13.25 -22.63
C TYR A 393 -8.71 -11.75 -22.76
N ILE A 394 -9.98 -11.38 -22.96
CA ILE A 394 -10.48 -10.01 -23.03
C ILE A 394 -11.64 -9.86 -22.02
N HIS A 395 -11.61 -8.87 -21.12
CA HIS A 395 -12.67 -8.69 -20.11
C HIS A 395 -13.74 -7.72 -20.61
N THR A 396 -15.03 -7.96 -20.30
CA THR A 396 -16.10 -7.03 -20.71
C THR A 396 -16.03 -5.67 -20.01
N GLU A 397 -15.50 -5.64 -18.78
CA GLU A 397 -15.33 -4.40 -17.98
C GLU A 397 -14.18 -3.51 -18.49
N ASP A 398 -13.31 -4.01 -19.37
CA ASP A 398 -12.28 -3.18 -20.03
C ASP A 398 -12.90 -2.22 -21.10
N PHE A 399 -14.21 -2.32 -21.35
CA PHE A 399 -14.93 -1.58 -22.39
C PHE A 399 -16.16 -0.87 -21.84
N SER A 400 -16.28 0.42 -22.18
CA SER A 400 -17.42 1.28 -21.79
C SER A 400 -18.79 0.85 -22.33
N SER A 401 -18.87 -0.02 -23.35
CA SER A 401 -20.13 -0.57 -23.85
C SER A 401 -19.93 -1.83 -24.70
N PRO A 402 -21.00 -2.64 -24.95
CA PRO A 402 -20.96 -3.74 -25.92
C PRO A 402 -20.58 -3.29 -27.34
N GLU A 403 -20.96 -2.08 -27.75
CA GLU A 403 -20.54 -1.51 -29.04
C GLU A 403 -19.02 -1.28 -29.09
N HIS A 404 -18.44 -0.74 -28.02
CA HIS A 404 -16.99 -0.52 -27.93
C HIS A 404 -16.23 -1.86 -27.97
N LEU A 405 -16.71 -2.86 -27.22
CA LEU A 405 -16.19 -4.23 -27.30
C LEU A 405 -16.31 -4.78 -28.73
N ALA A 406 -17.47 -4.68 -29.38
CA ALA A 406 -17.65 -5.18 -30.75
C ALA A 406 -16.70 -4.52 -31.75
N LYS A 407 -16.46 -3.20 -31.66
CA LYS A 407 -15.47 -2.49 -32.48
C LYS A 407 -14.06 -3.06 -32.31
N TYR A 408 -13.67 -3.36 -31.08
CA TYR A 408 -12.38 -4.00 -30.76
C TYR A 408 -12.30 -5.45 -31.27
N LEU A 409 -13.34 -6.26 -31.07
CA LEU A 409 -13.37 -7.64 -31.57
C LEU A 409 -13.38 -7.70 -33.10
N ASN A 410 -14.03 -6.74 -33.77
CA ASN A 410 -13.98 -6.59 -35.23
C ASN A 410 -12.58 -6.17 -35.72
N SER A 411 -11.84 -5.31 -35.01
CA SER A 411 -10.47 -4.95 -35.43
C SER A 411 -9.49 -6.12 -35.23
N LEU A 412 -9.60 -6.87 -34.14
CA LEU A 412 -8.87 -8.12 -33.93
C LEU A 412 -9.23 -9.20 -34.96
N ALA A 413 -10.51 -9.35 -35.33
CA ALA A 413 -10.93 -10.32 -36.32
C ALA A 413 -10.40 -10.04 -37.73
N ASN A 414 -10.14 -8.77 -38.06
CA ASN A 414 -9.58 -8.37 -39.34
C ASN A 414 -8.04 -8.29 -39.34
N ASN A 415 -7.38 -8.53 -38.20
CA ASN A 415 -5.93 -8.52 -38.08
C ASN A 415 -5.42 -9.82 -37.44
N ASP A 416 -5.05 -10.79 -38.29
CA ASP A 416 -4.50 -12.06 -37.86
C ASP A 416 -3.25 -11.91 -36.96
N SER A 417 -2.40 -10.89 -37.14
CA SER A 417 -1.24 -10.70 -36.26
C SER A 417 -1.67 -10.40 -34.82
N LEU A 418 -2.54 -9.40 -34.64
CA LEU A 418 -3.06 -9.02 -33.31
C LEU A 418 -3.88 -10.14 -32.68
N TYR A 419 -4.64 -10.90 -33.48
CA TYR A 419 -5.36 -12.08 -32.99
C TYR A 419 -4.39 -13.17 -32.49
N ASN A 420 -3.27 -13.40 -33.18
CA ASN A 420 -2.30 -14.42 -32.79
C ASN A 420 -1.45 -14.06 -31.56
N ASP A 421 -1.28 -12.77 -31.25
CA ASP A 421 -0.56 -12.34 -30.05
C ASP A 421 -1.23 -12.84 -28.75
N TYR A 422 -2.57 -13.02 -28.75
CA TYR A 422 -3.33 -13.61 -27.63
C TYR A 422 -3.04 -15.11 -27.38
N PHE A 423 -2.26 -15.77 -28.23
CA PHE A 423 -1.88 -17.17 -28.08
C PHE A 423 -0.40 -17.36 -27.70
N ARG A 424 0.36 -16.28 -27.50
CA ARG A 424 1.79 -16.34 -27.15
C ARG A 424 2.07 -17.09 -25.86
N TRP A 425 1.11 -17.13 -24.93
CA TRP A 425 1.19 -17.89 -23.68
C TRP A 425 1.19 -19.42 -23.89
N LYS A 426 0.78 -19.95 -25.06
CA LYS A 426 0.61 -21.40 -25.22
C LYS A 426 1.93 -22.15 -25.08
N GLY A 427 1.98 -22.95 -24.01
CA GLY A 427 3.13 -23.76 -23.57
C GLY A 427 4.27 -22.95 -22.94
N THR A 428 4.00 -21.76 -22.38
CA THR A 428 4.88 -21.13 -21.39
C THR A 428 4.64 -21.65 -19.97
N GLY A 429 3.65 -22.54 -19.78
CA GLY A 429 3.24 -23.08 -18.49
C GLY A 429 2.25 -24.25 -18.62
N LYS A 430 1.62 -24.58 -17.49
CA LYS A 430 0.56 -25.59 -17.36
C LYS A 430 -0.52 -25.10 -16.38
N PHE A 431 -1.72 -25.67 -16.46
CA PHE A 431 -2.67 -25.59 -15.35
C PHE A 431 -2.24 -26.54 -14.23
N ILE A 432 -2.37 -26.09 -12.98
CA ILE A 432 -2.01 -26.88 -11.79
C ILE A 432 -3.21 -27.73 -11.35
N ASP A 433 -2.99 -29.04 -11.16
CA ASP A 433 -3.90 -29.85 -10.35
C ASP A 433 -3.74 -29.46 -8.86
N THR A 434 -4.81 -28.95 -8.27
CA THR A 434 -4.80 -28.51 -6.88
C THR A 434 -4.77 -29.67 -5.87
N ASN A 435 -4.88 -30.93 -6.31
CA ASN A 435 -4.83 -32.12 -5.46
C ASN A 435 -5.76 -32.00 -4.23
N PHE A 436 -6.99 -31.53 -4.46
CA PHE A 436 -7.91 -31.09 -3.41
C PHE A 436 -8.16 -32.15 -2.33
N LEU A 437 -8.46 -33.40 -2.71
CA LEU A 437 -8.70 -34.47 -1.74
C LEU A 437 -7.45 -34.82 -0.93
N CYS A 438 -6.26 -34.74 -1.54
CA CYS A 438 -5.01 -34.88 -0.81
C CYS A 438 -4.87 -33.78 0.23
N ARG A 439 -5.15 -32.52 -0.15
CA ARG A 439 -5.17 -31.36 0.77
C ARG A 439 -6.13 -31.56 1.95
N VAL A 440 -7.29 -32.17 1.74
CA VAL A 440 -8.18 -32.57 2.85
C VAL A 440 -7.58 -33.71 3.68
N CYS A 441 -6.99 -34.72 3.05
CA CYS A 441 -6.47 -35.90 3.73
C CYS A 441 -5.37 -35.56 4.76
N ALA A 442 -4.27 -34.92 4.37
CA ALA A 442 -3.27 -34.55 5.37
C ALA A 442 -3.70 -33.38 6.28
N MET A 443 -4.76 -32.63 5.94
CA MET A 443 -5.40 -31.75 6.93
C MET A 443 -5.96 -32.58 8.10
N MET A 444 -6.63 -33.71 7.83
CA MET A 444 -7.12 -34.59 8.90
C MET A 444 -6.01 -35.18 9.76
N TRP A 445 -4.88 -35.56 9.15
CA TRP A 445 -3.70 -36.02 9.89
C TRP A 445 -3.03 -34.90 10.71
N TYR A 446 -3.02 -33.66 10.21
CA TYR A 446 -2.48 -32.50 10.94
C TYR A 446 -3.35 -32.10 12.15
N MET A 447 -4.68 -32.20 12.02
CA MET A 447 -5.64 -31.77 13.05
C MET A 447 -5.53 -32.51 14.40
N GLU A 448 -4.91 -33.69 14.43
CA GLU A 448 -4.66 -34.43 15.68
C GLU A 448 -3.53 -33.83 16.52
N VAL A 449 -2.65 -33.04 15.91
CA VAL A 449 -1.47 -32.43 16.56
C VAL A 449 -1.72 -30.97 16.93
N ASP A 450 -2.44 -30.25 16.05
CA ASP A 450 -2.78 -28.83 16.18
C ASP A 450 -4.16 -28.53 15.55
N PRO A 451 -5.25 -28.50 16.35
CA PRO A 451 -6.61 -28.33 15.85
C PRO A 451 -6.87 -26.87 15.42
N PRO A 452 -7.27 -26.62 14.15
CA PRO A 452 -7.58 -25.29 13.65
C PRO A 452 -8.87 -24.72 14.27
N GLN A 453 -8.99 -23.39 14.23
CA GLN A 453 -10.16 -22.64 14.69
C GLN A 453 -11.44 -23.07 13.96
N ILE A 454 -12.43 -23.58 14.69
CA ILE A 454 -13.70 -24.08 14.16
C ILE A 454 -14.71 -22.94 13.92
N ARG A 455 -15.32 -22.90 12.73
CA ARG A 455 -16.37 -21.93 12.37
C ARG A 455 -17.64 -22.06 13.22
N LYS A 456 -18.18 -20.93 13.67
CA LYS A 456 -19.49 -20.84 14.35
C LYS A 456 -20.35 -19.76 13.71
N GLY A 457 -21.41 -20.15 13.02
CA GLY A 457 -22.37 -19.23 12.40
C GLY A 457 -22.88 -19.70 11.03
N ALA A 458 -23.81 -18.95 10.46
CA ALA A 458 -24.35 -19.20 9.13
C ALA A 458 -23.67 -18.28 8.10
N MET A 459 -23.15 -18.84 7.01
CA MET A 459 -22.51 -18.03 5.97
C MET A 459 -23.57 -17.35 5.10
N ARG A 460 -23.44 -16.02 4.96
CA ARG A 460 -24.34 -15.14 4.21
C ARG A 460 -23.61 -14.51 3.03
N TRP A 461 -24.19 -14.67 1.84
CA TRP A 461 -23.73 -13.99 0.64
C TRP A 461 -24.77 -12.92 0.29
N GLN A 462 -24.33 -11.67 0.17
CA GLN A 462 -25.19 -10.55 -0.19
C GLN A 462 -24.71 -9.94 -1.51
N PRO A 463 -25.63 -9.49 -2.38
CA PRO A 463 -25.25 -8.59 -3.46
C PRO A 463 -24.84 -7.27 -2.81
N VAL A 464 -23.75 -6.67 -3.31
CA VAL A 464 -23.49 -5.25 -3.03
C VAL A 464 -24.70 -4.48 -3.56
N ARG A 465 -25.29 -3.62 -2.71
CA ARG A 465 -26.41 -2.76 -3.07
C ARG A 465 -25.90 -1.34 -3.28
N ASP A 466 -25.09 -1.20 -4.31
CA ASP A 466 -24.86 0.07 -5.01
C ASP A 466 -25.30 -0.15 -6.46
N ASP A 467 -26.01 0.81 -7.04
CA ASP A 467 -26.93 0.59 -8.17
C ASP A 467 -26.27 0.37 -9.56
N THR A 468 -24.98 -0.01 -9.60
CA THR A 468 -24.25 -0.33 -10.84
C THR A 468 -23.55 -1.69 -10.84
N ASP A 469 -23.06 -2.18 -9.70
CA ASP A 469 -22.17 -3.36 -9.65
C ASP A 469 -22.78 -4.57 -8.95
N ARG A 470 -23.28 -5.54 -9.73
CA ARG A 470 -23.88 -6.79 -9.22
C ARG A 470 -22.87 -7.83 -8.73
N MET A 471 -21.74 -7.38 -8.20
CA MET A 471 -20.66 -8.25 -7.72
C MET A 471 -21.06 -8.96 -6.42
N CYS A 472 -20.88 -10.28 -6.38
CA CYS A 472 -21.05 -11.07 -5.18
C CYS A 472 -19.73 -11.18 -4.41
N VAL A 473 -19.80 -10.83 -3.13
CA VAL A 473 -18.74 -11.00 -2.14
C VAL A 473 -19.31 -11.68 -0.89
N PRO A 474 -18.55 -12.57 -0.23
CA PRO A 474 -19.00 -13.20 1.01
C PRO A 474 -19.04 -12.15 2.12
N ARG A 475 -20.22 -11.83 2.64
CA ARG A 475 -20.35 -10.78 3.65
C ARG A 475 -19.69 -11.25 4.94
N HIS A 476 -18.74 -10.47 5.42
CA HIS A 476 -17.94 -10.82 6.57
C HIS A 476 -18.67 -10.57 7.91
N GLU A 477 -19.67 -11.40 8.24
CA GLU A 477 -20.15 -11.57 9.63
C GLU A 477 -19.19 -12.49 10.43
N TRP A 478 -17.89 -12.15 10.46
CA TRP A 478 -16.90 -12.87 11.27
C TRP A 478 -16.67 -12.09 12.55
N THR A 479 -17.04 -12.69 13.68
CA THR A 479 -16.65 -12.20 15.00
C THR A 479 -15.65 -13.17 15.62
N HIS A 480 -14.38 -12.99 15.29
CA HIS A 480 -13.31 -13.47 16.16
C HIS A 480 -13.35 -12.61 17.42
N LYS A 481 -14.06 -13.10 18.46
CA LYS A 481 -14.21 -12.39 19.73
C LYS A 481 -12.92 -12.48 20.55
N TYR A 482 -12.12 -11.42 20.53
CA TYR A 482 -11.22 -11.07 21.62
C TYR A 482 -11.39 -9.58 21.98
N PRO A 483 -11.04 -9.14 23.20
CA PRO A 483 -11.75 -8.05 23.87
C PRO A 483 -11.38 -6.66 23.35
N SER A 484 -12.40 -5.83 23.16
CA SER A 484 -12.29 -4.42 22.81
C SER A 484 -11.98 -3.55 24.04
N ALA A 485 -11.03 -2.63 23.91
CA ALA A 485 -10.83 -1.50 24.82
C ALA A 485 -11.09 -0.19 24.07
N GLY A 486 -11.75 0.78 24.73
CA GLY A 486 -11.86 2.16 24.25
C GLY A 486 -13.00 2.44 23.27
N ASP A 487 -14.05 3.06 23.80
CA ASP A 487 -15.29 3.51 23.17
C ASP A 487 -15.30 3.84 21.66
N LYS A 488 -16.26 3.26 20.96
CA LYS A 488 -16.62 3.61 19.58
C LYS A 488 -17.34 4.95 19.55
N MET A 489 -16.88 5.88 18.71
CA MET A 489 -17.83 6.80 18.08
C MET A 489 -18.53 6.07 16.93
N SER A 490 -19.85 5.92 17.02
CA SER A 490 -20.64 5.24 15.98
C SER A 490 -21.28 6.26 15.04
N CYS A 491 -20.87 6.28 13.76
CA CYS A 491 -21.63 6.95 12.70
C CYS A 491 -22.96 6.20 12.47
N GLN A 492 -23.95 6.40 13.34
CA GLN A 492 -25.30 5.86 13.22
C GLN A 492 -26.23 6.87 12.55
N SER A 493 -26.40 6.79 11.23
CA SER A 493 -27.72 7.08 10.63
C SER A 493 -27.83 6.51 9.21
N ASN A 494 -29.01 5.97 8.87
CA ASN A 494 -29.34 5.54 7.50
C ASN A 494 -29.81 6.74 6.66
N LYS A 495 -28.87 7.61 6.26
CA LYS A 495 -29.04 8.57 5.17
C LYS A 495 -27.75 8.65 4.36
N CYS A 496 -27.82 8.38 3.07
CA CYS A 496 -26.69 8.43 2.16
C CYS A 496 -26.30 9.90 1.89
N ASN A 497 -25.25 10.35 2.57
CA ASN A 497 -24.32 11.36 2.10
C ASN A 497 -22.94 10.71 2.23
N ASP A 498 -22.05 10.83 1.24
CA ASP A 498 -20.80 10.04 1.16
C ASP A 498 -19.70 10.47 2.15
N GLY A 499 -20.04 11.30 3.14
CA GLY A 499 -19.08 11.93 4.06
C GLY A 499 -18.23 13.00 3.37
N PRO A 500 -17.25 13.57 4.08
CA PRO A 500 -16.32 14.56 3.55
C PRO A 500 -15.14 13.89 2.81
N GLY A 501 -14.54 14.64 1.86
CA GLY A 501 -13.41 14.14 1.06
C GLY A 501 -13.81 13.06 0.05
N TYR A 502 -12.82 12.30 -0.41
CA TYR A 502 -12.93 11.35 -1.52
C TYR A 502 -12.52 9.94 -1.08
N LYS A 503 -13.15 8.90 -1.64
CA LYS A 503 -12.85 7.50 -1.29
C LYS A 503 -11.40 7.04 -1.54
N ASP A 504 -10.77 7.56 -2.60
CA ASP A 504 -9.44 7.20 -3.05
C ASP A 504 -8.81 8.36 -3.86
N PRO A 505 -7.48 8.39 -4.05
CA PRO A 505 -6.79 9.49 -4.72
C PRO A 505 -7.27 9.72 -6.17
N LEU A 506 -7.53 8.66 -6.93
CA LEU A 506 -7.98 8.74 -8.32
C LEU A 506 -9.42 9.29 -8.46
N SER A 507 -10.24 9.12 -7.42
CA SER A 507 -11.54 9.76 -7.32
C SER A 507 -11.44 11.23 -6.93
N ALA A 508 -10.45 11.59 -6.10
CA ALA A 508 -10.13 12.99 -5.82
C ALA A 508 -9.70 13.73 -7.11
N MET A 509 -8.96 13.09 -8.02
CA MET A 509 -8.62 13.66 -9.34
C MET A 509 -9.82 13.92 -10.25
N GLN A 510 -10.95 13.26 -10.01
CA GLN A 510 -12.22 13.49 -10.70
C GLN A 510 -13.11 14.51 -9.98
N GLY A 511 -12.62 15.08 -8.87
CA GLY A 511 -13.28 16.13 -8.11
C GLY A 511 -13.47 17.42 -8.93
N PRO A 512 -14.33 18.33 -8.44
CA PRO A 512 -14.56 19.61 -9.10
C PRO A 512 -13.27 20.44 -9.14
N ARG A 513 -13.09 21.19 -10.24
CA ARG A 513 -12.05 22.23 -10.32
C ARG A 513 -12.20 23.19 -9.13
N GLU A 514 -11.08 23.49 -8.48
CA GLU A 514 -10.97 24.49 -7.44
C GLU A 514 -11.41 25.88 -7.95
N LYS A 515 -12.27 26.55 -7.16
CA LYS A 515 -12.79 27.90 -7.45
C LYS A 515 -12.31 28.96 -6.45
N LEU A 516 -11.88 28.51 -5.27
CA LEU A 516 -11.35 29.34 -4.19
C LEU A 516 -10.07 28.72 -3.65
N LEU A 517 -9.12 29.57 -3.24
CA LEU A 517 -7.95 29.19 -2.46
C LEU A 517 -7.97 29.94 -1.13
N TYR A 518 -7.67 29.24 -0.04
CA TYR A 518 -7.29 29.86 1.23
C TYR A 518 -5.77 29.94 1.29
N ILE A 519 -5.23 31.11 1.61
CA ILE A 519 -3.79 31.30 1.69
C ILE A 519 -3.46 32.04 2.97
N VAL A 520 -2.52 31.50 3.74
CA VAL A 520 -2.02 32.18 4.95
C VAL A 520 -1.01 33.25 4.57
N CYS A 521 -1.15 34.40 5.23
CA CYS A 521 -0.39 35.60 4.92
C CYS A 521 0.31 36.16 6.17
N VAL A 522 1.63 36.09 6.19
CA VAL A 522 2.49 36.70 7.21
C VAL A 522 2.71 38.16 6.90
N GLN A 523 2.73 38.98 7.94
CA GLN A 523 2.85 40.43 7.83
C GLN A 523 4.27 40.89 8.23
N PRO A 524 5.06 41.45 7.29
CA PRO A 524 6.38 42.01 7.59
C PRO A 524 6.40 43.12 8.64
N ASP A 525 5.39 44.00 8.66
CA ASP A 525 5.26 45.01 9.70
C ASP A 525 4.76 44.37 11.00
N THR A 526 5.66 44.11 11.95
CA THR A 526 5.36 43.44 13.22
C THR A 526 4.36 44.21 14.13
N LYS A 527 3.86 45.38 13.70
CA LYS A 527 2.79 46.14 14.35
C LYS A 527 1.39 45.79 13.84
N LYS A 528 1.30 45.00 12.77
CA LYS A 528 0.06 44.54 12.14
C LYS A 528 -0.08 43.01 12.29
N PRO A 529 -1.31 42.50 12.39
CA PRO A 529 -1.53 41.06 12.48
C PRO A 529 -1.36 40.38 11.12
N ASP A 530 -1.04 39.10 11.17
CA ASP A 530 -1.15 38.19 10.03
C ASP A 530 -2.63 38.01 9.63
N TYR A 531 -2.88 37.43 8.47
CA TYR A 531 -4.24 37.17 8.02
C TYR A 531 -4.37 35.95 7.10
N LEU A 532 -5.60 35.44 6.98
CA LEU A 532 -5.98 34.47 5.96
C LEU A 532 -6.67 35.22 4.82
N VAL A 533 -6.27 34.98 3.57
CA VAL A 533 -7.01 35.46 2.40
C VAL A 533 -7.87 34.37 1.78
N THR A 534 -8.97 34.78 1.13
CA THR A 534 -9.65 33.97 0.11
C THR A 534 -9.34 34.56 -1.26
N VAL A 535 -8.75 33.77 -2.15
CA VAL A 535 -8.52 34.11 -3.56
C VAL A 535 -9.55 33.40 -4.43
N ASN A 536 -10.13 34.10 -5.40
CA ASN A 536 -10.98 33.48 -6.41
C ASN A 536 -10.13 33.03 -7.62
N VAL A 537 -10.21 31.73 -7.96
CA VAL A 537 -9.43 31.08 -9.03
C VAL A 537 -10.33 30.38 -10.06
N ASP A 538 -11.62 30.73 -10.06
CA ASP A 538 -12.59 30.30 -11.06
C ASP A 538 -12.43 31.15 -12.35
N PRO A 539 -11.99 30.59 -13.50
CA PRO A 539 -11.78 31.37 -14.72
C PRO A 539 -13.05 32.01 -15.30
N GLU A 540 -14.23 31.54 -14.87
CA GLU A 540 -15.53 32.13 -15.25
C GLU A 540 -15.91 33.35 -14.38
N SER A 541 -15.17 33.61 -13.29
CA SER A 541 -15.42 34.70 -12.36
C SER A 541 -14.88 36.04 -12.88
N LYS A 542 -15.64 37.12 -12.66
CA LYS A 542 -15.16 38.50 -12.86
C LYS A 542 -14.04 38.90 -11.89
N ASP A 543 -13.87 38.11 -10.82
CA ASP A 543 -12.86 38.27 -9.79
C ASP A 543 -11.80 37.15 -9.81
N TYR A 544 -11.70 36.43 -10.93
CA TYR A 544 -10.57 35.53 -11.21
C TYR A 544 -9.24 36.23 -10.94
N SER A 545 -8.32 35.52 -10.27
CA SER A 545 -7.00 36.01 -9.87
C SER A 545 -7.03 37.20 -8.90
N LYS A 546 -8.07 37.33 -8.05
CA LYS A 546 -8.18 38.39 -7.03
C LYS A 546 -8.43 37.84 -5.63
N ILE A 547 -7.93 38.57 -4.63
CA ILE A 547 -8.26 38.40 -3.21
C ILE A 547 -9.65 39.01 -2.94
N ILE A 548 -10.63 38.15 -2.66
CA ILE A 548 -12.03 38.52 -2.41
C ILE A 548 -12.34 38.75 -0.93
N HIS A 549 -11.58 38.15 -0.01
CA HIS A 549 -11.76 38.30 1.45
C HIS A 549 -10.43 38.27 2.21
N ARG A 550 -10.42 38.90 3.39
CA ARG A 550 -9.25 39.01 4.29
C ARG A 550 -9.72 38.86 5.74
N LEU A 551 -9.39 37.74 6.37
CA LEU A 551 -9.65 37.49 7.78
C LEU A 551 -8.39 37.79 8.60
N LYS A 552 -8.37 38.92 9.30
CA LYS A 552 -7.23 39.30 10.15
C LYS A 552 -7.19 38.47 11.44
N MET A 553 -6.01 38.02 11.82
CA MET A 553 -5.76 37.37 13.10
C MET A 553 -5.88 38.38 14.24
N LEU A 554 -6.08 37.88 15.46
CA LEU A 554 -6.35 38.72 16.64
C LEU A 554 -5.08 39.29 17.29
N HIS A 555 -3.91 38.74 16.95
CA HIS A 555 -2.65 39.02 17.62
C HIS A 555 -1.51 39.36 16.63
N LEU A 556 -0.43 39.91 17.18
CA LEU A 556 0.77 40.31 16.45
C LEU A 556 1.85 39.25 16.60
N GLY A 557 2.66 39.05 15.56
CA GLY A 557 3.79 38.12 15.59
C GLY A 557 3.37 36.65 15.71
N ASP A 558 2.19 36.30 15.20
CA ASP A 558 1.74 34.92 15.15
C ASP A 558 2.62 34.07 14.21
N GLU A 559 3.06 34.62 13.08
CA GLU A 559 3.76 33.94 11.99
C GLU A 559 2.98 32.69 11.54
N LEU A 560 1.83 32.93 10.92
CA LEU A 560 1.06 31.87 10.23
C LEU A 560 1.94 31.16 9.20
N HIS A 561 1.96 29.83 9.20
CA HIS A 561 2.90 29.08 8.35
C HIS A 561 2.18 27.95 7.59
N HIS A 562 1.77 26.90 8.30
CA HIS A 562 0.97 25.83 7.73
C HIS A 562 -0.48 25.88 8.21
N SER A 563 -1.31 25.11 7.52
CA SER A 563 -2.75 25.08 7.61
C SER A 563 -3.27 23.69 7.26
N GLY A 564 -4.36 23.25 7.89
CA GLY A 564 -4.93 21.93 7.63
C GLY A 564 -6.41 21.85 7.94
N TRP A 565 -7.05 20.75 7.54
CA TRP A 565 -8.48 20.56 7.75
C TRP A 565 -8.81 19.89 9.08
N ASN A 566 -9.95 20.25 9.68
CA ASN A 566 -10.51 19.48 10.80
C ASN A 566 -10.83 18.04 10.41
N ILE A 567 -11.33 17.84 9.20
CA ILE A 567 -11.76 16.55 8.66
C ILE A 567 -11.35 16.46 7.17
N CYS A 568 -10.96 15.27 6.71
CA CYS A 568 -10.55 15.02 5.32
C CYS A 568 -10.96 13.61 4.84
N SER A 569 -10.43 13.17 3.69
CA SER A 569 -10.70 11.83 3.11
C SER A 569 -10.44 10.65 4.06
N SER A 570 -9.66 10.84 5.13
CA SER A 570 -9.47 9.82 6.18
C SER A 570 -10.76 9.49 6.96
N CYS A 571 -11.78 10.37 6.88
CA CYS A 571 -13.13 10.21 7.43
C CYS A 571 -14.21 9.97 6.35
N HIS A 572 -13.82 9.67 5.10
CA HIS A 572 -14.77 9.42 4.01
C HIS A 572 -15.77 8.31 4.38
N GLY A 573 -17.04 8.46 3.98
CA GLY A 573 -18.13 7.56 4.33
C GLY A 573 -18.76 7.79 5.71
N CYS A 574 -18.23 8.66 6.58
CA CYS A 574 -18.96 9.08 7.80
C CYS A 574 -19.77 10.37 7.53
N SER A 575 -21.07 10.21 7.33
CA SER A 575 -22.01 11.30 6.99
C SER A 575 -22.31 12.30 8.11
N THR A 576 -21.75 12.12 9.30
CA THR A 576 -21.98 12.96 10.49
C THR A 576 -20.89 13.98 10.77
N VAL A 577 -19.85 14.04 9.94
CA VAL A 577 -18.72 14.99 10.05
C VAL A 577 -18.56 15.76 8.74
N ASN A 578 -18.09 17.01 8.82
CA ASN A 578 -17.89 17.88 7.67
C ASN A 578 -16.45 18.42 7.66
N ARG A 579 -15.92 18.67 6.47
CA ARG A 579 -14.76 19.56 6.30
C ARG A 579 -15.28 20.98 6.21
N ASP A 580 -15.14 21.72 7.30
CA ASP A 580 -15.76 23.04 7.47
C ASP A 580 -14.96 23.97 8.39
N LYS A 581 -13.83 23.50 8.95
CA LYS A 581 -12.93 24.28 9.80
C LYS A 581 -11.49 24.14 9.31
N LEU A 582 -10.86 25.27 9.04
CA LEU A 582 -9.44 25.37 8.71
C LEU A 582 -8.65 25.64 9.99
N ILE A 583 -7.58 24.88 10.21
CA ILE A 583 -6.73 24.88 11.41
C ILE A 583 -5.44 25.59 11.06
N LEU A 584 -5.13 26.69 11.76
CA LEU A 584 -4.00 27.58 11.46
C LEU A 584 -3.07 27.71 12.68
N PRO A 585 -2.07 26.84 12.86
CA PRO A 585 -1.01 27.04 13.84
C PRO A 585 -0.11 28.24 13.49
N CYS A 586 0.40 28.85 14.55
CA CYS A 586 1.18 30.06 14.53
C CYS A 586 2.62 29.73 14.96
N LEU A 587 3.56 29.72 14.01
CA LEU A 587 4.93 29.30 14.23
C LEU A 587 5.67 30.24 15.19
N GLY A 588 5.32 31.51 15.20
CA GLY A 588 5.91 32.57 16.01
C GLY A 588 5.39 32.58 17.45
N SER A 589 4.07 32.56 17.62
CA SER A 589 3.39 32.77 18.91
C SER A 589 2.95 31.51 19.66
N ASP A 590 3.03 30.34 19.01
CA ASP A 590 2.51 29.05 19.49
C ASP A 590 0.97 28.97 19.66
N ARG A 591 0.20 29.88 19.04
CA ARG A 591 -1.26 29.76 18.93
C ARG A 591 -1.71 28.72 17.89
N VAL A 592 -2.99 28.36 17.96
CA VAL A 592 -3.71 27.75 16.84
C VAL A 592 -5.06 28.45 16.67
N TYR A 593 -5.31 29.06 15.51
CA TYR A 593 -6.64 29.55 15.15
C TYR A 593 -7.46 28.45 14.52
N ILE A 594 -8.73 28.37 14.88
CA ILE A 594 -9.74 27.54 14.21
C ILE A 594 -10.64 28.50 13.44
N VAL A 595 -10.70 28.35 12.13
CA VAL A 595 -11.42 29.25 11.22
C VAL A 595 -12.59 28.51 10.59
N ASP A 596 -13.80 29.06 10.71
CA ASP A 596 -14.98 28.57 10.00
C ASP A 596 -14.97 29.02 8.54
N VAL A 597 -14.99 28.03 7.66
CA VAL A 597 -15.16 28.19 6.20
C VAL A 597 -16.46 27.55 5.70
N GLY A 598 -17.20 26.84 6.57
CA GLY A 598 -18.43 26.15 6.18
C GLY A 598 -19.65 27.07 6.09
N THR A 599 -19.72 28.09 6.95
CA THR A 599 -20.82 29.07 6.94
C THR A 599 -20.79 29.96 5.70
N ASP A 600 -19.63 30.47 5.33
CA ASP A 600 -19.38 31.15 4.05
C ASP A 600 -17.96 30.85 3.56
N PRO A 601 -17.79 29.98 2.55
CA PRO A 601 -16.49 29.68 1.98
C PRO A 601 -15.77 30.88 1.35
N GLN A 602 -16.49 31.93 0.94
CA GLN A 602 -15.87 33.14 0.39
C GLN A 602 -15.37 34.06 1.50
N ALA A 603 -16.10 34.15 2.61
CA ALA A 603 -15.79 35.01 3.76
C ALA A 603 -15.57 34.26 5.09
N PRO A 604 -14.48 33.48 5.23
CA PRO A 604 -14.11 32.82 6.48
C PRO A 604 -14.09 33.72 7.72
N VAL A 605 -14.42 33.15 8.88
CA VAL A 605 -14.44 33.82 10.19
C VAL A 605 -13.74 32.99 11.27
N ILE A 606 -13.16 33.62 12.29
CA ILE A 606 -12.56 32.89 13.42
C ILE A 606 -13.68 32.20 14.21
N HIS A 607 -13.57 30.88 14.36
CA HIS A 607 -14.47 30.05 15.17
C HIS A 607 -14.02 30.02 16.64
N THR A 608 -12.73 29.74 16.88
CA THR A 608 -12.12 29.80 18.22
C THR A 608 -10.59 29.93 18.11
N VAL A 609 -9.92 30.17 19.22
CA VAL A 609 -8.46 30.29 19.33
C VAL A 609 -7.97 29.42 20.47
N ILE A 610 -6.94 28.63 20.20
CA ILE A 610 -6.17 27.90 21.21
C ILE A 610 -4.97 28.77 21.58
N GLU A 611 -4.98 29.30 22.79
CA GLU A 611 -3.91 30.16 23.30
C GLU A 611 -2.66 29.35 23.66
N PRO A 612 -1.45 29.95 23.61
CA PRO A 612 -0.17 29.22 23.74
C PRO A 612 -0.06 28.41 25.02
N GLN A 613 -0.66 28.90 26.11
CA GLN A 613 -0.60 28.25 27.43
C GLN A 613 -1.27 26.87 27.41
N GLU A 614 -2.22 26.59 26.53
CA GLU A 614 -2.84 25.27 26.43
C GLU A 614 -1.88 24.23 25.83
N ILE A 615 -1.02 24.64 24.88
CA ILE A 615 0.04 23.78 24.32
C ILE A 615 1.22 23.69 25.28
N HIS A 616 1.63 24.81 25.88
CA HIS A 616 2.75 24.88 26.84
C HIS A 616 2.54 24.01 28.08
N LYS A 617 1.29 23.76 28.51
CA LYS A 617 0.96 22.80 29.59
C LYS A 617 1.48 21.38 29.34
N HIS A 618 1.66 21.00 28.08
CA HIS A 618 2.22 19.70 27.69
C HIS A 618 3.74 19.74 27.46
N GLY A 619 4.38 20.89 27.75
CA GLY A 619 5.81 21.12 27.54
C GLY A 619 6.20 21.14 26.06
N LEU A 620 5.28 21.55 25.19
CA LEU A 620 5.47 21.69 23.74
C LEU A 620 5.28 23.15 23.32
N ALA A 621 5.87 23.54 22.20
CA ALA A 621 5.77 24.85 21.58
C ALA A 621 6.07 24.77 20.08
N THR A 622 5.83 25.87 19.37
CA THR A 622 6.12 26.07 17.94
C THR A 622 5.43 24.98 17.09
N PRO A 623 4.08 25.03 17.02
CA PRO A 623 3.28 24.12 16.20
C PRO A 623 3.50 24.39 14.70
N HIS A 624 3.48 23.34 13.88
CA HIS A 624 3.82 23.39 12.45
C HIS A 624 2.77 22.69 11.57
N THR A 625 3.02 21.46 11.10
CA THR A 625 2.11 20.76 10.18
C THR A 625 0.89 20.20 10.92
N ILE A 626 -0.23 20.05 10.19
CA ILE A 626 -1.52 19.60 10.72
C ILE A 626 -2.11 18.52 9.84
N HIS A 627 -2.52 17.41 10.44
CA HIS A 627 -3.36 16.42 9.77
C HIS A 627 -4.60 16.02 10.59
N CYS A 628 -5.73 16.05 9.91
CA CYS A 628 -6.98 15.35 10.23
C CYS A 628 -6.75 13.84 10.44
N LEU A 629 -7.35 13.25 11.48
CA LEU A 629 -7.29 11.82 11.77
C LEU A 629 -8.65 11.11 11.55
N PRO A 630 -8.67 9.80 11.24
CA PRO A 630 -9.89 9.03 10.97
C PRO A 630 -10.92 9.01 12.09
N GLN A 631 -10.51 9.32 13.32
CA GLN A 631 -11.34 9.33 14.52
C GLN A 631 -12.09 10.66 14.75
N GLY A 632 -11.90 11.66 13.86
CA GLY A 632 -12.35 13.03 14.12
C GLY A 632 -11.48 13.74 15.16
N GLU A 633 -10.18 13.48 15.11
CA GLU A 633 -9.18 14.21 15.89
C GLU A 633 -8.27 14.97 14.92
N ILE A 634 -7.59 16.00 15.41
CA ILE A 634 -6.54 16.70 14.65
C ILE A 634 -5.21 16.46 15.37
N MET A 635 -4.16 16.13 14.61
CA MET A 635 -2.79 16.08 15.09
C MET A 635 -2.01 17.25 14.52
N ILE A 636 -1.25 17.97 15.35
CA ILE A 636 -0.36 19.06 14.96
C ILE A 636 1.06 18.73 15.43
N SER A 637 2.06 18.78 14.55
CA SER A 637 3.47 18.63 14.95
C SER A 637 3.95 19.85 15.72
N THR A 638 4.86 19.64 16.66
CA THR A 638 5.50 20.70 17.47
C THR A 638 7.01 20.55 17.37
N MET A 639 7.71 21.66 17.14
CA MET A 639 9.14 21.66 16.86
C MET A 639 10.03 21.75 18.11
N GLY A 640 9.50 22.27 19.21
CA GLY A 640 10.28 22.54 20.41
C GLY A 640 9.48 22.59 21.70
N ASP A 641 10.13 23.06 22.75
CA ASP A 641 9.53 23.38 24.04
C ASP A 641 9.37 24.90 24.25
N PRO A 642 8.68 25.36 25.33
CA PRO A 642 8.52 26.79 25.61
C PRO A 642 9.81 27.54 25.97
N GLN A 643 10.97 26.86 26.02
CA GLN A 643 12.29 27.48 26.16
C GLN A 643 12.97 27.68 24.78
N GLY A 644 12.38 27.14 23.72
CA GLY A 644 12.89 27.18 22.35
C GLY A 644 13.93 26.09 22.06
N GLU A 645 14.08 25.10 22.93
CA GLU A 645 14.92 23.94 22.66
C GLU A 645 14.28 23.00 21.62
N GLY A 646 15.10 22.21 20.94
CA GLY A 646 14.62 21.21 19.97
C GLY A 646 13.87 20.07 20.67
N LYS A 647 12.64 19.78 20.23
CA LYS A 647 11.80 18.71 20.79
C LYS A 647 10.67 18.36 19.82
N GLY A 648 10.86 17.30 19.03
CA GLY A 648 9.83 16.82 18.12
C GLY A 648 8.76 16.03 18.85
N SER A 649 7.51 16.47 18.73
CA SER A 649 6.34 15.82 19.31
C SER A 649 5.06 16.25 18.57
N TYR A 650 3.89 15.84 19.05
CA TYR A 650 2.60 16.12 18.42
C TYR A 650 1.53 16.39 19.47
N ILE A 651 0.75 17.45 19.25
CA ILE A 651 -0.39 17.82 20.10
C ILE A 651 -1.70 17.42 19.41
N MET A 652 -2.63 16.86 20.17
CA MET A 652 -3.92 16.35 19.72
C MET A 652 -5.05 17.32 20.07
N LEU A 653 -5.97 17.58 19.12
CA LEU A 653 -7.21 18.35 19.33
C LEU A 653 -8.45 17.51 19.06
N ASP A 654 -9.55 17.78 19.78
CA ASP A 654 -10.86 17.18 19.53
C ASP A 654 -11.65 17.95 18.45
N ALA A 655 -11.69 17.43 17.22
CA ALA A 655 -12.30 18.15 16.09
C ALA A 655 -13.84 18.21 16.11
N LEU A 656 -14.48 17.53 17.08
CA LEU A 656 -15.91 17.25 17.09
C LEU A 656 -16.65 17.93 18.23
N ASN A 657 -15.99 18.11 19.38
CA ASN A 657 -16.66 18.52 20.61
C ASN A 657 -16.40 19.99 21.01
N ASP A 658 -15.24 20.58 20.67
CA ASP A 658 -14.90 22.00 20.90
C ASP A 658 -13.48 22.46 20.48
N PHE A 659 -12.68 21.64 19.80
CA PHE A 659 -11.27 21.90 19.48
C PHE A 659 -10.33 21.98 20.70
N LYS A 660 -10.73 21.49 21.89
CA LYS A 660 -9.82 21.42 23.04
C LYS A 660 -8.62 20.52 22.78
N VAL A 661 -7.50 20.93 23.37
CA VAL A 661 -6.28 20.14 23.49
C VAL A 661 -6.56 18.88 24.32
N LYS A 662 -6.31 17.71 23.74
CA LYS A 662 -6.42 16.39 24.39
C LYS A 662 -5.11 15.94 25.04
N GLY A 663 -3.99 16.58 24.68
CA GLY A 663 -2.64 16.26 25.13
C GLY A 663 -1.74 15.78 24.01
N LYS A 664 -0.63 15.12 24.35
CA LYS A 664 0.33 14.60 23.37
C LYS A 664 -0.23 13.36 22.65
N TRP A 665 0.18 13.16 21.39
CA TRP A 665 -0.09 11.88 20.71
C TRP A 665 0.76 10.74 21.29
N SER A 666 2.06 11.00 21.45
CA SER A 666 3.09 10.07 21.94
C SER A 666 3.71 10.59 23.24
N GLU A 667 4.16 9.67 24.12
CA GLU A 667 5.02 10.03 25.24
C GLU A 667 6.49 10.19 24.85
N ASP A 668 6.95 9.41 23.86
CA ASP A 668 8.27 9.53 23.23
C ASP A 668 8.37 10.84 22.43
N VAL A 669 9.60 11.34 22.28
CA VAL A 669 9.96 12.57 21.53
C VAL A 669 11.18 12.32 20.64
N SER A 670 11.25 13.02 19.50
CA SER A 670 12.45 13.08 18.65
C SER A 670 13.29 14.33 18.97
N LYS A 671 14.55 14.37 18.51
CA LYS A 671 15.50 15.45 18.82
C LYS A 671 15.00 16.82 18.31
N TYR A 672 14.43 16.84 17.12
CA TYR A 672 13.72 17.99 16.56
C TYR A 672 12.40 17.52 15.95
N GLY A 673 11.51 18.47 15.67
CA GLY A 673 10.32 18.23 14.87
C GLY A 673 10.27 19.18 13.67
N TYR A 674 9.49 18.80 12.66
CA TYR A 674 9.07 19.66 11.56
C TYR A 674 7.76 19.11 10.98
N ASP A 675 7.84 18.25 9.97
CA ASP A 675 6.71 17.70 9.24
C ASP A 675 6.46 16.22 9.59
N PHE A 676 5.26 15.71 9.30
CA PHE A 676 4.91 14.31 9.50
C PHE A 676 3.79 13.84 8.57
N TRP A 677 3.81 12.56 8.22
CA TRP A 677 2.74 11.91 7.46
C TRP A 677 2.51 10.50 7.99
N TYR A 678 1.26 10.03 8.01
CA TYR A 678 0.90 8.74 8.59
C TYR A 678 0.23 7.78 7.60
N GLN A 679 0.49 6.48 7.77
CA GLN A 679 -0.08 5.38 6.97
C GLN A 679 -0.53 4.25 7.91
N PRO A 680 -1.80 4.24 8.38
CA PRO A 680 -2.26 3.33 9.43
C PRO A 680 -2.28 1.86 8.98
N TYR A 681 -2.42 1.62 7.67
CA TYR A 681 -2.35 0.28 7.07
C TYR A 681 -0.98 -0.38 7.29
N HIS A 682 0.10 0.41 7.25
CA HIS A 682 1.46 -0.02 7.53
C HIS A 682 1.84 0.09 9.02
N ASN A 683 0.91 0.48 9.88
CA ASN A 683 1.11 0.75 11.31
C ASN A 683 2.21 1.79 11.59
N ILE A 684 2.32 2.81 10.73
CA ILE A 684 3.43 3.77 10.79
C ILE A 684 2.97 5.24 10.69
N MET A 685 3.75 6.11 11.30
CA MET A 685 3.88 7.52 10.96
C MET A 685 5.37 7.83 10.76
N VAL A 686 5.69 8.70 9.81
CA VAL A 686 7.06 9.17 9.53
C VAL A 686 7.09 10.66 9.76
N SER A 687 8.17 11.16 10.36
CA SER A 687 8.38 12.60 10.56
C SER A 687 9.82 13.02 10.33
N SER A 688 10.00 14.31 10.13
CA SER A 688 11.25 14.95 9.78
C SER A 688 11.73 15.95 10.85
N GLU A 689 12.83 16.65 10.58
CA GLU A 689 13.58 17.41 11.57
C GLU A 689 14.20 18.68 10.96
N TRP A 690 13.69 19.87 11.31
CA TRP A 690 14.32 21.12 10.87
C TRP A 690 15.40 21.59 11.85
N GLY A 691 15.03 22.01 13.07
CA GLY A 691 15.99 22.47 14.08
C GLY A 691 15.35 23.06 15.34
N ALA A 692 16.15 23.61 16.25
CA ALA A 692 15.69 24.21 17.49
C ALA A 692 15.08 25.62 17.25
N PRO A 693 13.86 25.93 17.76
CA PRO A 693 13.25 27.25 17.60
C PRO A 693 14.12 28.43 18.05
N LYS A 694 14.90 28.29 19.12
CA LYS A 694 15.85 29.31 19.60
C LYS A 694 16.97 29.66 18.61
N SER A 695 17.22 28.82 17.60
CA SER A 695 18.20 29.05 16.54
C SER A 695 17.50 29.63 15.32
N PHE A 696 16.64 28.87 14.65
CA PHE A 696 16.08 29.29 13.36
C PHE A 696 15.23 30.57 13.42
N LYS A 697 14.53 30.84 14.54
CA LYS A 697 13.76 32.09 14.73
C LYS A 697 14.60 33.37 14.75
N LYS A 698 15.94 33.27 14.84
CA LYS A 698 16.88 34.40 14.70
C LYS A 698 17.27 34.72 13.25
N GLY A 699 16.89 33.88 12.29
CA GLY A 699 17.44 33.87 10.93
C GLY A 699 18.43 32.72 10.72
N PHE A 700 19.03 32.68 9.53
CA PHE A 700 19.98 31.64 9.14
C PHE A 700 21.41 32.00 9.58
N ILE A 701 21.96 31.27 10.55
CA ILE A 701 23.30 31.48 11.10
C ILE A 701 24.19 30.28 10.71
N PRO A 702 25.10 30.41 9.72
CA PRO A 702 25.89 29.28 9.22
C PRO A 702 26.68 28.51 10.28
N GLY A 703 27.14 29.20 11.33
CA GLY A 703 27.90 28.58 12.43
C GLY A 703 27.06 27.75 13.40
N GLU A 704 25.74 27.92 13.46
CA GLU A 704 24.85 27.16 14.36
C GLU A 704 24.33 25.85 13.72
N ILE A 705 24.54 25.65 12.41
CA ILE A 705 23.91 24.55 11.63
C ILE A 705 24.18 23.18 12.24
N ALA A 706 25.45 22.85 12.49
CA ALA A 706 25.86 21.52 12.93
C ALA A 706 25.37 21.15 14.35
N GLU A 707 25.04 22.14 15.19
CA GLU A 707 24.61 21.91 16.57
C GLU A 707 23.09 22.02 16.76
N HIS A 708 22.38 22.75 15.88
CA HIS A 708 21.00 23.17 16.12
C HIS A 708 19.99 22.73 15.05
N TYR A 709 20.43 22.04 13.99
CA TYR A 709 19.56 21.55 12.91
C TYR A 709 19.59 20.02 12.82
N GLY A 710 18.49 19.46 12.31
CA GLY A 710 18.27 18.03 12.19
C GLY A 710 18.80 17.43 10.89
N HIS A 711 18.93 16.10 10.88
CA HIS A 711 19.34 15.31 9.72
C HIS A 711 18.77 13.88 9.76
N SER A 712 17.63 13.69 10.45
CA SER A 712 17.05 12.37 10.70
C SER A 712 15.60 12.26 10.21
N LEU A 713 15.22 11.06 9.80
CA LEU A 713 13.82 10.63 9.73
C LEU A 713 13.45 9.82 10.97
N ASN A 714 12.30 10.10 11.56
CA ASN A 714 11.78 9.44 12.75
C ASN A 714 10.53 8.63 12.39
N PHE A 715 10.54 7.35 12.72
CA PHE A 715 9.52 6.36 12.37
C PHE A 715 8.80 5.91 13.64
N TRP A 716 7.50 6.13 13.68
CA TRP A 716 6.66 5.95 14.84
C TRP A 716 5.64 4.85 14.60
N GLU A 717 5.53 3.88 15.51
CA GLU A 717 4.48 2.87 15.44
C GLU A 717 3.12 3.52 15.72
N TRP A 718 2.19 3.41 14.78
CA TRP A 718 0.91 4.14 14.80
C TRP A 718 -0.02 3.71 15.93
N LYS A 719 -0.13 2.41 16.22
CA LYS A 719 -1.03 1.87 17.24
C LYS A 719 -0.54 2.14 18.67
N GLU A 720 0.72 1.81 18.92
CA GLU A 720 1.35 1.94 20.25
C GLU A 720 1.81 3.38 20.53
N ARG A 721 1.88 4.23 19.49
CA ARG A 721 2.30 5.64 19.53
C ARG A 721 3.70 5.81 20.13
N LYS A 722 4.66 5.08 19.57
CA LYS A 722 6.06 5.01 20.04
C LYS A 722 7.04 5.27 18.93
N LEU A 723 8.17 5.89 19.26
CA LEU A 723 9.31 6.03 18.35
C LEU A 723 10.01 4.66 18.24
N VAL A 724 9.93 4.01 17.07
CA VAL A 724 10.47 2.66 16.85
C VAL A 724 11.77 2.62 16.06
N GLN A 725 12.05 3.66 15.26
CA GLN A 725 13.31 3.78 14.52
C GLN A 725 13.62 5.25 14.21
N THR A 726 14.88 5.66 14.34
CA THR A 726 15.40 6.91 13.79
C THR A 726 16.48 6.57 12.76
N ILE A 727 16.38 7.14 11.56
CA ILE A 727 17.37 7.00 10.50
C ILE A 727 18.14 8.31 10.38
N ASP A 728 19.41 8.30 10.76
CA ASP A 728 20.36 9.37 10.47
C ASP A 728 20.70 9.34 8.96
N LEU A 729 20.41 10.44 8.26
CA LEU A 729 20.69 10.63 6.83
C LEU A 729 22.08 11.24 6.57
N GLY A 730 22.81 11.59 7.63
CA GLY A 730 24.11 12.24 7.57
C GLY A 730 24.10 13.64 6.97
N PRO A 731 25.29 14.18 6.60
CA PRO A 731 25.41 15.51 5.99
C PRO A 731 24.63 15.67 4.67
N GLU A 732 24.39 14.56 3.98
CA GLU A 732 23.68 14.47 2.70
C GLU A 732 22.16 14.47 2.87
N GLY A 733 21.63 14.44 4.10
CA GLY A 733 20.22 14.61 4.40
C GLY A 733 19.94 15.70 5.41
N LEU A 734 20.81 16.71 5.50
CA LEU A 734 20.67 17.85 6.40
C LEU A 734 19.36 18.62 6.18
N THR A 735 18.68 18.96 7.27
CA THR A 735 17.35 19.61 7.31
C THR A 735 16.29 18.90 6.44
N PRO A 736 15.91 17.66 6.77
CA PRO A 736 14.74 17.03 6.17
C PRO A 736 13.51 17.85 6.56
N LEU A 737 12.86 18.45 5.56
CA LEU A 737 11.66 19.25 5.70
C LEU A 737 10.43 18.39 5.34
N GLU A 738 9.72 18.75 4.27
CA GLU A 738 8.48 18.11 3.86
C GLU A 738 8.64 16.61 3.60
N VAL A 739 7.80 15.81 4.27
CA VAL A 739 7.70 14.36 4.13
C VAL A 739 6.37 13.99 3.47
N ARG A 740 6.44 13.16 2.42
CA ARG A 740 5.28 12.76 1.63
C ARG A 740 5.28 11.25 1.45
N PHE A 741 4.26 10.56 1.95
CA PHE A 741 3.99 9.19 1.49
C PHE A 741 3.43 9.23 0.07
N LEU A 742 3.53 8.11 -0.66
CA LEU A 742 2.64 7.89 -1.80
C LEU A 742 1.18 7.90 -1.34
N HIS A 743 0.29 8.43 -2.18
CA HIS A 743 -1.14 8.59 -1.91
C HIS A 743 -1.86 7.25 -1.87
N ASN A 744 -1.38 6.26 -2.62
CA ASN A 744 -1.80 4.87 -2.51
C ASN A 744 -1.48 4.31 -1.09
N PRO A 745 -2.49 4.07 -0.23
CA PRO A 745 -2.28 3.69 1.17
C PRO A 745 -1.82 2.23 1.37
N LEU A 746 -1.55 1.51 0.26
CA LEU A 746 -0.93 0.19 0.25
C LEU A 746 0.57 0.25 -0.06
N ALA A 747 1.11 1.42 -0.43
CA ALA A 747 2.51 1.61 -0.77
C ALA A 747 3.33 2.00 0.48
N PRO A 748 4.29 1.16 0.91
CA PRO A 748 5.05 1.39 2.14
C PRO A 748 6.30 2.24 1.85
N GLU A 749 6.14 3.35 1.13
CA GLU A 749 7.24 4.21 0.69
C GLU A 749 6.79 5.65 0.43
N GLY A 750 7.77 6.56 0.41
CA GLY A 750 7.57 7.98 0.19
C GLY A 750 8.89 8.73 0.05
N TYR A 751 8.83 10.06 0.06
CA TYR A 751 9.99 10.94 -0.11
C TYR A 751 10.08 12.01 0.97
N VAL A 752 11.30 12.48 1.23
CA VAL A 752 11.57 13.69 2.03
C VAL A 752 12.54 14.61 1.29
N GLY A 753 12.25 15.91 1.30
CA GLY A 753 13.16 16.95 0.79
C GLY A 753 14.14 17.40 1.89
N CYS A 754 15.45 17.31 1.64
CA CYS A 754 16.47 17.78 2.58
C CYS A 754 17.01 19.13 2.11
N ALA A 755 16.59 20.20 2.78
CA ALA A 755 16.70 21.56 2.26
C ALA A 755 18.16 21.98 2.03
N LEU A 756 18.95 22.12 3.08
CA LEU A 756 20.33 22.60 3.00
C LEU A 756 21.27 21.63 2.25
N ALA A 757 20.95 20.33 2.22
CA ALA A 757 21.68 19.34 1.42
C ALA A 757 21.36 19.41 -0.09
N GLY A 758 20.16 19.88 -0.46
CA GLY A 758 19.71 19.90 -1.85
C GLY A 758 19.38 18.52 -2.43
N THR A 759 18.99 17.56 -1.59
CA THR A 759 18.70 16.17 -1.98
C THR A 759 17.26 15.79 -1.70
N VAL A 760 16.72 14.84 -2.47
CA VAL A 760 15.50 14.11 -2.09
C VAL A 760 15.86 12.67 -1.76
N TRP A 761 15.41 12.22 -0.60
CA TRP A 761 15.56 10.84 -0.15
C TRP A 761 14.24 10.10 -0.31
N ARG A 762 14.28 8.88 -0.87
CA ARG A 762 13.18 7.92 -0.83
C ARG A 762 13.31 7.10 0.44
N TYR A 763 12.29 7.08 1.28
CA TYR A 763 12.19 6.13 2.39
C TYR A 763 11.22 5.00 2.04
N TYR A 764 11.53 3.79 2.47
CA TYR A 764 10.76 2.59 2.13
C TYR A 764 10.87 1.53 3.22
N LYS A 765 9.82 0.72 3.35
CA LYS A 765 9.83 -0.44 4.26
C LYS A 765 10.72 -1.55 3.73
N THR A 766 11.46 -2.20 4.62
CA THR A 766 12.35 -3.31 4.31
C THR A 766 11.80 -4.65 4.83
N ASP A 767 12.42 -5.75 4.39
CA ASP A 767 12.20 -7.10 4.94
C ASP A 767 13.06 -7.38 6.20
N ASP A 768 13.85 -6.41 6.69
CA ASP A 768 14.67 -6.51 7.89
C ASP A 768 13.85 -6.05 9.12
N PRO A 769 13.45 -6.94 10.04
CA PRO A 769 12.65 -6.56 11.21
C PRO A 769 13.42 -5.69 12.22
N GLU A 770 14.76 -5.65 12.17
CA GLU A 770 15.59 -4.78 13.03
C GLU A 770 15.79 -3.38 12.41
N LYS A 771 15.56 -3.26 11.10
CA LYS A 771 15.59 -2.00 10.34
C LYS A 771 14.37 -1.91 9.43
N PRO A 772 13.15 -1.87 10.00
CA PRO A 772 11.92 -2.00 9.23
C PRO A 772 11.76 -0.90 8.18
N TRP A 773 12.47 0.22 8.30
CA TRP A 773 12.58 1.26 7.27
C TRP A 773 14.03 1.51 6.87
N ALA A 774 14.23 1.88 5.61
CA ALA A 774 15.48 2.39 5.07
C ALA A 774 15.21 3.67 4.27
N ALA A 775 16.27 4.44 4.01
CA ALA A 775 16.23 5.61 3.15
C ALA A 775 17.40 5.58 2.16
N GLU A 776 17.19 6.08 0.94
CA GLU A 776 18.23 6.22 -0.10
C GLU A 776 18.06 7.55 -0.86
N ILE A 777 19.17 8.19 -1.25
CA ILE A 777 19.14 9.39 -2.11
C ILE A 777 18.67 8.98 -3.51
N VAL A 778 17.67 9.69 -4.03
CA VAL A 778 17.12 9.47 -5.37
C VAL A 778 17.22 10.70 -6.28
N ILE A 779 17.36 11.90 -5.70
CA ILE A 779 17.58 13.15 -6.43
C ILE A 779 18.66 13.97 -5.71
N THR A 780 19.54 14.61 -6.48
CA THR A 780 20.50 15.61 -5.98
C THR A 780 20.46 16.83 -6.89
N ILE A 781 20.14 18.00 -6.33
CA ILE A 781 20.25 19.31 -6.98
C ILE A 781 21.64 19.86 -6.68
N PRO A 782 22.56 19.91 -7.65
CA PRO A 782 23.95 20.25 -7.39
C PRO A 782 24.11 21.73 -7.01
N PRO A 783 24.91 22.07 -5.99
CA PRO A 783 25.19 23.45 -5.62
C PRO A 783 25.96 24.17 -6.74
N LYS A 784 25.78 25.50 -6.82
CA LYS A 784 26.44 26.36 -7.82
C LYS A 784 27.64 27.08 -7.21
N ASP A 785 28.73 27.22 -7.94
CA ASP A 785 29.84 28.06 -7.49
C ASP A 785 29.54 29.52 -7.84
N VAL A 786 29.60 30.43 -6.86
CA VAL A 786 29.08 31.80 -6.97
C VAL A 786 29.97 32.86 -6.30
N GLU A 787 29.91 34.07 -6.83
CA GLU A 787 30.39 35.31 -6.19
C GLU A 787 29.18 36.18 -5.78
N GLY A 788 29.33 36.99 -4.73
CA GLY A 788 28.26 37.89 -4.26
C GLY A 788 27.19 37.24 -3.37
N TRP A 789 27.44 36.03 -2.86
CA TRP A 789 26.56 35.30 -1.95
C TRP A 789 27.24 34.99 -0.60
N LEU A 790 26.44 34.57 0.39
CA LEU A 790 26.88 34.25 1.76
C LEU A 790 27.99 33.17 1.83
N LEU A 791 27.98 32.23 0.89
CA LEU A 791 28.96 31.15 0.76
C LEU A 791 29.36 31.00 -0.71
N PRO A 792 30.59 30.55 -1.02
CA PRO A 792 31.06 30.35 -2.40
C PRO A 792 30.32 29.22 -3.12
N LYS A 793 29.68 28.31 -2.38
CA LYS A 793 28.78 27.27 -2.91
C LYS A 793 27.35 27.56 -2.47
N MET A 794 26.46 27.74 -3.45
CA MET A 794 25.04 28.02 -3.24
C MET A 794 24.22 26.72 -3.36
N PRO A 795 23.65 26.19 -2.26
CA PRO A 795 22.77 25.02 -2.30
C PRO A 795 21.42 25.37 -2.95
N GLY A 796 20.69 24.35 -3.39
CA GLY A 796 19.35 24.52 -3.98
C GLY A 796 18.28 25.00 -3.00
N VAL A 797 18.40 24.59 -1.73
CA VAL A 797 17.38 24.72 -0.67
C VAL A 797 16.04 24.17 -1.13
N ILE A 798 15.88 22.85 -1.04
CA ILE A 798 14.61 22.18 -1.29
C ILE A 798 13.66 22.51 -0.13
N SER A 799 12.76 23.48 -0.32
CA SER A 799 11.88 23.96 0.75
C SER A 799 10.58 23.17 0.84
N ASP A 800 10.01 22.78 -0.30
CA ASP A 800 8.75 22.03 -0.39
C ASP A 800 8.84 20.92 -1.45
N ILE A 801 8.12 19.82 -1.19
CA ILE A 801 7.85 18.73 -2.13
C ILE A 801 6.39 18.30 -2.07
N LEU A 802 5.80 17.92 -3.21
CA LEU A 802 4.50 17.25 -3.25
C LEU A 802 4.44 16.19 -4.34
N ILE A 803 3.46 15.30 -4.24
CA ILE A 803 3.23 14.18 -5.16
C ILE A 803 1.85 14.33 -5.80
N SER A 804 1.73 14.10 -7.11
CA SER A 804 0.43 14.07 -7.79
C SER A 804 -0.41 12.88 -7.32
N LEU A 805 -1.74 13.04 -7.28
CA LEU A 805 -2.67 12.05 -6.70
C LEU A 805 -2.69 10.67 -7.40
N ASP A 806 -2.10 10.56 -8.59
CA ASP A 806 -1.88 9.30 -9.31
C ASP A 806 -0.53 8.62 -8.97
N ASP A 807 0.22 9.16 -8.00
CA ASP A 807 1.57 8.75 -7.60
C ASP A 807 2.59 8.80 -8.76
N ARG A 808 2.33 9.61 -9.78
CA ARG A 808 3.14 9.65 -11.01
C ARG A 808 4.24 10.73 -11.01
N PHE A 809 3.97 11.90 -10.45
CA PHE A 809 4.91 13.03 -10.48
C PHE A 809 5.23 13.55 -9.08
N LEU A 810 6.53 13.72 -8.82
CA LEU A 810 7.07 14.44 -7.68
C LEU A 810 7.47 15.86 -8.12
N TYR A 811 7.00 16.86 -7.40
CA TYR A 811 7.34 18.27 -7.61
C TYR A 811 8.28 18.72 -6.49
N VAL A 812 9.29 19.51 -6.85
CA VAL A 812 10.36 19.95 -5.93
C VAL A 812 10.58 21.45 -6.10
N SER A 813 10.46 22.19 -5.01
CA SER A 813 10.68 23.64 -4.96
C SER A 813 12.10 23.95 -4.47
N SER A 814 12.95 24.50 -5.34
CA SER A 814 14.35 24.85 -5.04
C SER A 814 14.47 26.35 -4.74
N TRP A 815 14.18 26.71 -3.50
CA TRP A 815 13.95 28.08 -3.05
C TRP A 815 15.16 29.01 -3.20
N ILE A 816 16.41 28.58 -3.03
CA ILE A 816 17.55 29.49 -3.28
C ILE A 816 17.90 29.61 -4.77
N HIS A 817 17.74 28.53 -5.54
CA HIS A 817 18.04 28.55 -6.98
C HIS A 817 16.94 29.17 -7.85
N GLY A 818 15.70 29.32 -7.35
CA GLY A 818 14.64 29.99 -8.10
C GLY A 818 13.81 29.11 -9.03
N ASN A 819 13.80 27.79 -8.84
CA ASN A 819 13.11 26.87 -9.77
C ASN A 819 12.23 25.82 -9.10
N ILE A 820 11.17 25.46 -9.82
CA ILE A 820 10.35 24.27 -9.56
C ILE A 820 10.77 23.20 -10.57
N ARG A 821 10.85 21.96 -10.11
CA ARG A 821 11.17 20.77 -10.90
C ARG A 821 10.04 19.76 -10.80
N GLN A 822 9.73 19.09 -11.90
CA GLN A 822 8.79 17.97 -11.99
C GLN A 822 9.56 16.72 -12.39
N TYR A 823 9.43 15.67 -11.59
CA TYR A 823 10.06 14.37 -11.81
C TYR A 823 8.98 13.29 -12.03
N ASP A 824 9.09 12.50 -13.10
CA ASP A 824 8.32 11.27 -13.25
C ASP A 824 8.89 10.21 -12.28
N ILE A 825 8.04 9.71 -11.39
CA ILE A 825 8.35 8.74 -10.33
C ILE A 825 7.65 7.38 -10.54
N THR A 826 7.22 7.07 -11.77
CA THR A 826 6.67 5.75 -12.15
C THR A 826 7.63 4.60 -11.79
N ASP A 827 8.94 4.88 -11.79
CA ASP A 827 9.95 4.11 -11.06
C ASP A 827 10.39 4.95 -9.86
N THR A 828 9.87 4.61 -8.67
CA THR A 828 10.04 5.43 -7.47
C THR A 828 11.50 5.56 -7.04
N ARG A 829 12.34 4.57 -7.40
CA ARG A 829 13.77 4.53 -7.09
C ARG A 829 14.63 5.31 -8.08
N ASN A 830 14.10 5.61 -9.28
CA ASN A 830 14.83 6.34 -10.32
C ASN A 830 14.00 7.51 -10.89
N PRO A 831 13.72 8.57 -10.10
CA PRO A 831 12.98 9.75 -10.55
C PRO A 831 13.64 10.42 -11.77
N LYS A 832 12.84 10.79 -12.78
CA LYS A 832 13.33 11.40 -14.02
C LYS A 832 12.83 12.83 -14.16
N LEU A 833 13.73 13.80 -14.24
CA LEU A 833 13.37 15.20 -14.50
C LEU A 833 12.67 15.31 -15.88
N VAL A 834 11.43 15.76 -15.88
CA VAL A 834 10.59 15.92 -17.09
C VAL A 834 10.10 17.36 -17.29
N GLY A 835 10.16 18.20 -16.24
CA GLY A 835 9.84 19.62 -16.33
C GLY A 835 10.67 20.44 -15.35
N GLN A 836 11.05 21.65 -15.75
CA GLN A 836 11.71 22.64 -14.89
C GLN A 836 11.33 24.04 -15.32
N ILE A 837 11.00 24.91 -14.36
CA ILE A 837 10.69 26.31 -14.61
C ILE A 837 11.35 27.21 -13.57
N HIS A 838 11.87 28.37 -14.00
CA HIS A 838 12.47 29.37 -13.11
C HIS A 838 11.46 30.49 -12.84
N LEU A 839 11.25 30.85 -11.57
CA LEU A 839 10.24 31.81 -11.12
C LEU A 839 10.81 32.80 -10.06
N GLY A 840 12.05 33.23 -10.25
CA GLY A 840 12.75 34.14 -9.32
C GLY A 840 14.08 33.55 -8.85
N GLY A 841 14.34 33.64 -7.55
CA GLY A 841 15.54 33.09 -6.90
C GLY A 841 16.77 33.98 -6.95
N SER A 842 17.86 33.49 -6.37
CA SER A 842 19.10 34.26 -6.24
C SER A 842 19.98 34.23 -7.50
N LEU A 843 19.71 33.31 -8.44
CA LEU A 843 20.54 33.07 -9.63
C LEU A 843 20.24 33.99 -10.82
N LEU A 844 19.33 34.98 -10.68
CA LEU A 844 18.87 35.80 -11.80
C LEU A 844 19.97 36.64 -12.48
N GLU A 845 19.92 36.74 -13.82
CA GLU A 845 20.74 37.63 -14.64
C GLU A 845 20.60 39.10 -14.16
N GLY A 846 21.74 39.78 -13.98
CA GLY A 846 21.78 41.15 -13.47
C GLY A 846 21.45 41.29 -11.97
N GLY A 847 21.31 40.16 -11.25
CA GLY A 847 21.19 40.13 -9.79
C GLY A 847 22.53 40.41 -9.05
N PRO A 848 22.50 40.42 -7.70
CA PRO A 848 23.71 40.63 -6.89
C PRO A 848 24.65 39.41 -6.89
N VAL A 849 24.16 38.23 -7.28
CA VAL A 849 24.93 36.98 -7.36
C VAL A 849 25.38 36.75 -8.79
N LYS A 850 26.68 36.47 -8.94
CA LYS A 850 27.31 36.10 -10.21
C LYS A 850 27.66 34.61 -10.15
N VAL A 851 27.16 33.84 -11.11
CA VAL A 851 27.48 32.41 -11.23
C VAL A 851 28.86 32.25 -11.88
N ILE A 852 29.72 31.47 -11.25
CA ILE A 852 31.06 31.11 -11.73
C ILE A 852 31.04 29.74 -12.41
N TYR A 853 30.29 28.79 -11.85
CA TYR A 853 30.06 27.49 -12.44
C TYR A 853 28.68 26.95 -12.05
N ASP A 854 27.93 26.51 -13.05
CA ASP A 854 26.68 25.76 -12.91
C ASP A 854 26.79 24.48 -13.77
N PRO A 855 26.62 23.28 -13.18
CA PRO A 855 26.67 22.02 -13.92
C PRO A 855 25.40 21.70 -14.73
N GLU A 856 24.33 22.48 -14.56
CA GLU A 856 23.02 22.27 -15.22
C GLU A 856 22.70 23.38 -16.24
N LEU A 857 22.99 24.64 -15.91
CA LEU A 857 22.67 25.80 -16.74
C LEU A 857 23.92 26.40 -17.42
N LYS A 858 23.75 26.89 -18.66
CA LYS A 858 24.82 27.58 -19.41
C LYS A 858 24.86 29.09 -19.18
N GLU A 859 23.75 29.67 -18.75
CA GLU A 859 23.55 31.10 -18.51
C GLU A 859 22.60 31.30 -17.32
N GLN A 860 22.72 32.44 -16.64
CA GLN A 860 21.85 32.77 -15.50
C GLN A 860 20.40 33.00 -15.98
N PRO A 861 19.38 32.46 -15.27
CA PRO A 861 17.97 32.67 -15.63
C PRO A 861 17.59 34.15 -15.69
N LYS A 862 16.72 34.53 -16.63
CA LYS A 862 16.25 35.91 -16.77
C LYS A 862 15.20 36.25 -15.72
N PRO A 863 15.15 37.51 -15.23
CA PRO A 863 14.07 37.96 -14.36
C PRO A 863 12.69 37.76 -15.01
N VAL A 864 11.79 37.08 -14.29
CA VAL A 864 10.41 36.84 -14.73
C VAL A 864 9.55 38.07 -14.42
N ILE A 865 8.72 38.48 -15.37
CA ILE A 865 7.76 39.58 -15.24
C ILE A 865 6.40 39.07 -15.71
N VAL A 866 5.40 39.08 -14.83
CA VAL A 866 4.02 38.67 -15.10
C VAL A 866 3.11 39.87 -14.89
N GLN A 867 2.25 40.20 -15.84
CA GLN A 867 1.32 41.35 -15.75
C GLN A 867 1.98 42.68 -15.31
N GLY A 868 3.25 42.89 -15.70
CA GLY A 868 4.05 44.06 -15.31
C GLY A 868 4.74 43.96 -13.94
N ARG A 869 4.40 42.96 -13.11
CA ARG A 869 5.05 42.67 -11.83
C ARG A 869 6.28 41.79 -12.05
N LYS A 870 7.46 42.32 -11.72
CA LYS A 870 8.68 41.50 -11.59
C LYS A 870 8.49 40.54 -10.40
N LEU A 871 8.73 39.25 -10.61
CA LEU A 871 8.72 38.27 -9.53
C LEU A 871 9.96 38.48 -8.64
N THR A 872 9.72 38.72 -7.35
CA THR A 872 10.71 38.86 -6.28
C THR A 872 10.62 37.65 -5.35
N GLY A 873 11.64 37.40 -4.54
CA GLY A 873 11.73 36.14 -3.80
C GLY A 873 11.94 34.97 -4.75
N SER A 874 11.34 33.83 -4.45
CA SER A 874 11.56 32.57 -5.14
C SER A 874 10.41 31.59 -4.90
N PRO A 875 10.05 30.67 -5.82
CA PRO A 875 9.07 29.63 -5.56
C PRO A 875 9.36 28.91 -4.24
N GLN A 876 8.35 28.84 -3.37
CA GLN A 876 8.41 28.22 -2.05
C GLN A 876 7.30 27.17 -1.96
N MET A 877 6.20 27.44 -1.24
CA MET A 877 5.08 26.50 -1.18
C MET A 877 4.47 26.33 -2.56
N ILE A 878 4.28 25.07 -2.93
CA ILE A 878 3.60 24.66 -4.15
C ILE A 878 2.35 23.86 -3.77
N GLN A 879 1.27 24.01 -4.53
CA GLN A 879 0.02 23.27 -4.27
C GLN A 879 -0.62 22.85 -5.58
N LEU A 880 -0.76 21.54 -5.79
CA LEU A 880 -1.26 20.97 -7.04
C LEU A 880 -2.78 20.77 -7.01
N SER A 881 -3.44 21.21 -8.08
CA SER A 881 -4.86 20.98 -8.32
C SER A 881 -5.21 19.51 -8.31
N LEU A 882 -6.46 19.18 -7.95
CA LEU A 882 -6.92 17.79 -7.88
C LEU A 882 -6.71 17.03 -9.20
N ASP A 883 -7.02 17.64 -10.35
CA ASP A 883 -6.80 17.04 -11.67
C ASP A 883 -5.32 17.02 -12.13
N GLY A 884 -4.40 17.51 -11.31
CA GLY A 884 -2.95 17.55 -11.54
C GLY A 884 -2.46 18.60 -12.55
N LYS A 885 -3.34 19.40 -13.16
CA LYS A 885 -3.00 20.25 -14.32
C LYS A 885 -2.54 21.66 -13.97
N ARG A 886 -2.68 22.09 -12.72
CA ARG A 886 -2.35 23.45 -12.26
C ARG A 886 -1.59 23.34 -10.95
N LEU A 887 -0.42 23.96 -10.91
CA LEU A 887 0.41 24.08 -9.72
C LEU A 887 0.40 25.54 -9.29
N TYR A 888 -0.22 25.83 -8.15
CA TYR A 888 -0.21 27.17 -7.56
C TYR A 888 1.06 27.35 -6.72
N VAL A 889 1.67 28.54 -6.79
CA VAL A 889 3.03 28.80 -6.28
C VAL A 889 3.05 30.11 -5.50
N THR A 890 3.37 30.07 -4.22
CA THR A 890 3.77 31.26 -3.43
C THR A 890 5.29 31.31 -3.27
N ASN A 891 5.79 32.37 -2.61
CA ASN A 891 7.22 32.69 -2.61
C ASN A 891 7.83 33.12 -1.24
N SER A 892 7.09 33.01 -0.14
CA SER A 892 7.61 33.21 1.23
C SER A 892 8.01 31.87 1.85
N LEU A 893 9.17 31.83 2.51
CA LEU A 893 9.56 30.73 3.39
C LEU A 893 9.21 31.06 4.83
N PHE A 894 9.95 31.96 5.46
CA PHE A 894 9.82 32.28 6.87
C PHE A 894 10.41 33.66 7.07
N ARG A 895 9.70 34.61 7.70
CA ARG A 895 10.02 36.04 7.60
C ARG A 895 11.48 36.40 7.91
N PRO A 896 12.13 35.86 8.97
CA PRO A 896 13.56 36.14 9.22
C PRO A 896 14.50 35.62 8.13
N TRP A 897 14.15 34.54 7.44
CA TRP A 897 14.92 33.99 6.32
C TRP A 897 14.60 34.72 5.01
N ASP A 898 13.33 35.09 4.78
CA ASP A 898 12.89 35.93 3.65
C ASP A 898 13.61 37.29 3.70
N GLU A 899 13.70 37.93 4.87
CA GLU A 899 14.42 39.20 5.05
C GLU A 899 15.92 39.07 4.78
N GLN A 900 16.52 37.94 5.16
CA GLN A 900 17.96 37.70 5.02
C GLN A 900 18.38 37.32 3.59
N PHE A 901 17.59 36.49 2.91
CA PHE A 901 17.92 35.96 1.57
C PHE A 901 17.25 36.75 0.44
N TYR A 902 16.05 37.30 0.67
CA TYR A 902 15.26 38.05 -0.30
C TYR A 902 14.71 39.37 0.28
N PRO A 903 15.58 40.32 0.72
CA PRO A 903 15.12 41.60 1.30
C PRO A 903 14.23 42.45 0.37
N GLU A 904 14.26 42.21 -0.94
CA GLU A 904 13.32 42.84 -1.90
C GLU A 904 11.91 42.22 -1.85
N LEU A 905 11.76 40.95 -1.44
CA LEU A 905 10.45 40.33 -1.18
C LEU A 905 9.73 41.06 -0.04
N ILE A 906 10.44 41.35 1.06
CA ILE A 906 9.92 42.13 2.20
C ILE A 906 9.39 43.50 1.78
N LYS A 907 10.07 44.17 0.84
CA LYS A 907 9.68 45.52 0.36
C LYS A 907 8.55 45.51 -0.66
N THR A 908 8.43 44.44 -1.45
CA THR A 908 7.52 44.38 -2.61
C THR A 908 6.31 43.48 -2.39
N GLY A 909 6.34 42.59 -1.40
CA GLY A 909 5.30 41.61 -1.13
C GLY A 909 5.41 40.36 -1.99
N SER A 910 4.75 39.31 -1.54
CA SER A 910 4.63 38.02 -2.22
C SER A 910 3.75 38.08 -3.46
N VAL A 911 3.80 36.98 -4.21
CA VAL A 911 2.89 36.70 -5.32
C VAL A 911 2.30 35.30 -5.19
N LEU A 912 1.14 35.08 -5.82
CA LEU A 912 0.68 33.75 -6.21
C LEU A 912 0.75 33.65 -7.74
N CYS A 913 1.50 32.68 -8.25
CA CYS A 913 1.51 32.31 -9.66
C CYS A 913 0.74 31.00 -9.88
N GLN A 914 0.27 30.77 -11.11
CA GLN A 914 -0.18 29.45 -11.57
C GLN A 914 0.80 28.95 -12.63
N VAL A 915 1.22 27.71 -12.49
CA VAL A 915 1.98 26.96 -13.51
C VAL A 915 1.05 25.89 -14.06
N ASP A 916 0.86 25.88 -15.37
CA ASP A 916 0.14 24.83 -16.08
C ASP A 916 1.07 23.61 -16.28
N VAL A 917 0.51 22.43 -16.06
CA VAL A 917 1.26 21.16 -15.95
C VAL A 917 0.82 20.20 -17.05
N ASP A 918 1.78 19.67 -17.82
CA ASP A 918 1.53 18.52 -18.70
C ASP A 918 1.54 17.23 -17.87
N THR A 919 0.35 16.75 -17.52
CA THR A 919 0.14 15.50 -16.77
C THR A 919 0.32 14.23 -17.62
N VAL A 920 0.55 14.35 -18.93
CA VAL A 920 0.74 13.22 -19.85
C VAL A 920 2.23 12.97 -20.10
N ASN A 921 2.99 14.00 -20.50
CA ASN A 921 4.39 13.88 -20.88
C ASN A 921 5.37 14.43 -19.82
N GLY A 922 4.87 15.21 -18.86
CA GLY A 922 5.69 16.10 -18.05
C GLY A 922 6.01 17.41 -18.80
N GLY A 923 6.08 18.50 -18.04
CA GLY A 923 6.25 19.86 -18.56
C GLY A 923 5.59 20.88 -17.64
N LEU A 924 6.27 22.02 -17.44
CA LEU A 924 5.82 23.12 -16.60
C LEU A 924 5.84 24.41 -17.43
N VAL A 925 4.70 25.13 -17.49
CA VAL A 925 4.55 26.38 -18.24
C VAL A 925 3.91 27.43 -17.33
N LEU A 926 4.48 28.64 -17.25
CA LEU A 926 3.89 29.72 -16.48
C LEU A 926 2.62 30.23 -17.16
N ASN A 927 1.52 30.31 -16.41
CA ASN A 927 0.30 30.97 -16.89
C ASN A 927 0.42 32.48 -16.69
N GLU A 928 0.73 33.22 -17.75
CA GLU A 928 0.91 34.67 -17.71
C GLU A 928 -0.42 35.44 -17.47
N ASP A 929 -1.57 34.80 -17.69
CA ASP A 929 -2.91 35.36 -17.43
C ASP A 929 -3.32 35.25 -15.94
N PHE A 930 -2.52 34.59 -15.09
CA PHE A 930 -2.79 34.46 -13.65
C PHE A 930 -1.68 35.05 -12.78
N LEU A 931 -2.05 36.02 -11.94
CA LEU A 931 -1.19 36.57 -10.89
C LEU A 931 -2.03 37.18 -9.76
N VAL A 932 -1.72 36.84 -8.51
CA VAL A 932 -2.15 37.62 -7.34
C VAL A 932 -0.93 38.33 -6.77
N ASP A 933 -0.96 39.65 -6.67
CA ASP A 933 0.14 40.47 -6.12
C ASP A 933 -0.21 40.94 -4.70
N PHE A 934 0.45 40.36 -3.69
CA PHE A 934 0.28 40.72 -2.29
C PHE A 934 1.05 41.99 -1.91
N GLY A 935 1.81 42.57 -2.85
CA GLY A 935 2.42 43.90 -2.70
C GLY A 935 1.40 45.04 -2.63
N ASN A 936 0.30 44.91 -3.38
CA ASN A 936 -0.74 45.94 -3.49
C ASN A 936 -1.89 45.74 -2.48
N GLU A 937 -1.73 44.86 -1.50
CA GLU A 937 -2.71 44.65 -0.46
C GLU A 937 -2.91 45.92 0.39
N PRO A 938 -4.13 46.18 0.93
CA PRO A 938 -4.39 47.39 1.72
C PRO A 938 -3.49 47.55 2.96
N ASP A 939 -2.96 46.44 3.46
CA ASP A 939 -1.98 46.39 4.54
C ASP A 939 -0.58 45.93 4.11
N GLY A 940 -0.36 45.81 2.80
CA GLY A 940 0.86 45.31 2.17
C GLY A 940 2.08 46.24 2.29
N PRO A 941 3.28 45.76 1.89
CA PRO A 941 3.57 44.44 1.32
C PRO A 941 3.36 43.28 2.30
N VAL A 942 2.82 42.15 1.83
CA VAL A 942 2.48 40.97 2.65
C VAL A 942 3.08 39.70 2.06
N LEU A 943 3.42 38.73 2.92
CA LEU A 943 4.09 37.48 2.56
C LEU A 943 3.08 36.32 2.52
N ALA A 944 2.93 35.66 1.38
CA ALA A 944 2.02 34.54 1.20
C ALA A 944 2.78 33.21 1.30
N HIS A 945 2.26 32.28 2.10
CA HIS A 945 2.88 30.98 2.35
C HIS A 945 1.96 29.83 1.88
N GLU A 946 1.39 28.99 2.75
CA GLU A 946 0.69 27.78 2.33
C GLU A 946 -0.70 28.06 1.73
N ILE A 947 -1.11 27.20 0.79
CA ILE A 947 -2.35 27.25 0.02
C ILE A 947 -3.21 26.03 0.38
N ARG A 948 -4.52 26.22 0.60
CA ARG A 948 -5.50 25.12 0.78
C ARG A 948 -6.72 25.28 -0.09
N TYR A 949 -7.26 24.16 -0.58
CA TYR A 949 -8.52 24.16 -1.34
C TYR A 949 -9.69 23.74 -0.45
N PRO A 950 -10.88 24.39 -0.52
CA PRO A 950 -12.06 23.96 0.24
C PRO A 950 -12.43 22.48 0.00
N GLY A 951 -12.19 22.00 -1.22
CA GLY A 951 -12.41 20.60 -1.63
C GLY A 951 -11.36 19.61 -1.16
N GLY A 952 -10.31 20.05 -0.45
CA GLY A 952 -9.12 19.25 -0.17
C GLY A 952 -8.16 19.21 -1.36
N ASP A 953 -6.91 18.82 -1.10
CA ASP A 953 -5.79 18.88 -2.03
C ASP A 953 -4.76 17.76 -1.76
N CYS A 954 -3.74 17.66 -2.60
CA CYS A 954 -2.74 16.59 -2.55
C CYS A 954 -1.74 16.65 -1.38
N THR A 955 -1.89 17.59 -0.44
CA THR A 955 -1.12 17.61 0.82
C THR A 955 -2.02 17.70 2.05
N SER A 956 -3.30 18.05 1.91
CA SER A 956 -4.27 18.08 3.01
C SER A 956 -4.98 16.75 3.30
N ASP A 957 -4.97 15.80 2.35
CA ASP A 957 -5.78 14.59 2.41
C ASP A 957 -4.96 13.32 2.52
N ILE A 958 -5.43 12.41 3.39
CA ILE A 958 -4.84 11.09 3.61
C ILE A 958 -5.93 10.05 3.40
N TRP A 959 -5.66 9.08 2.53
CA TRP A 959 -6.57 7.95 2.26
C TRP A 959 -6.22 6.75 3.12
N LEU A 960 -7.23 5.92 3.41
CA LEU A 960 -7.05 4.70 4.19
C LEU A 960 -7.25 3.48 3.30
N ALA A 961 -6.39 2.48 3.45
CA ALA A 961 -6.62 1.18 2.83
C ALA A 961 -7.94 0.57 3.37
N PRO A 962 -8.73 -0.15 2.56
CA PRO A 962 -9.93 -0.83 3.01
C PRO A 962 -9.63 -1.77 4.19
N GLN A 963 -10.37 -1.61 5.29
CA GLN A 963 -10.25 -2.49 6.45
C GLN A 963 -10.69 -3.91 6.08
N LYS A 964 -9.90 -4.92 6.47
CA LYS A 964 -10.07 -6.33 6.10
C LYS A 964 -11.23 -7.01 6.83
#